data_AF-A0A4V5ZZP2-F1
#
_entry.id   AF-A0A4V5ZZP2-F1
#
_cell.length_a   1.000
_cell.length_b   1.000
_cell.length_c   1.000
_cell.angle_alpha   90.00
_cell.angle_beta   90.00
_cell.angle_gamma   90.00
#
_symmetry.space_group_name_H-M   'P 1'
#
loop_
_entity.id
_entity.type
_entity.pdbx_description
1 polymer ?
#
loop_
_entity_poly.entity_id
_entity_poly.type
_entity_poly.pdbx_seq_one_letter_code
_entity_poly.pdbx_strand_id
1 'polypeptide(L)'
;MSMQLVAQRRAAAPPLRTSPRRSQISLEPGSKLVSPVSQSLATVASAVLEMAEVAKPSKGPSKTVKAVFIALCVALLLVIVSALLALKLFKTEPVPVDPANYSDPTTESRVWFVNLTTDDLSSEPSTKTPSTTISLSTAPTTLLQDLRIIEEVEEEPTSTAIPSTSPSSTTTEVPTTTESVSTSSTLTTAARSPATSASTSSSTSTTTTTTAEPSTTSTFTSTTTVVPTISTSDTCAKRMENLVCRSQKFVPSDSLNPEQWEEAFIASAGHLSGFRPLLYRLNLTVPPLAKDTLAGNAEIRIESIADSNAVALHADRSIGDIDRVSLWDCTTGEEICVKTTTHLLAQQIVVFELASTVSKGLVLELSIGVFQSRPSVGIHRSRAQQWERSRASTLGTVFQMRKARNAFPCFDLPVFKAEMELCLTYPRGIHARSNTPVISTSPSSSCFARTPKIPSYLLAFSLLTKLHRVEMKLDFPELPTVEVLGRSHMEASSLDWVFNETFQTLHKMREMTGVAYPLEKLSLVVSSLPDALQGIENLGLVTIQESAIEYPKHLRSHAILAHQIVHQWIGDLVTVSSWKDVCLQHGLTGYLEWLITSKFASLEDSNVDERCREAKMNSLHREIGKFNLIDNFRELDQALNVCGEKAPVVFHMLDNGFGHKLIPRFVKLLLEKFAWRSVGFENWIEVLNDAAKTTFAGDMLNSYFSQPGYPLVLVDFKPHKPLRISQRHILGDSPFSDNSSLPFVVPLEIDDSSAERKTRFVILKGQEQTEEPIAANWVVADPLSVTYSRIVYSVDNYNGIAKCVADQNCEFPEKVLENVVGDFCWALLKDVFTTSPGEVQSWKKLLTSLAASKVASGDCGCCLDVANRNSRYCKWTWVDRCQKISLLKTLTDSEGPRRGRGRN
;
A
#
# COMPACT_ATOMS: atom_id res chain seq x y z
N MET A 1 27.60 -52.76 -4.72
CA MET A 1 26.35 -53.53 -4.92
C MET A 1 25.20 -52.59 -4.55
N SER A 2 24.20 -52.31 -5.39
CA SER A 2 23.99 -52.71 -6.79
C SER A 2 23.11 -51.70 -7.56
N MET A 3 23.01 -51.91 -8.87
CA MET A 3 22.16 -51.28 -9.91
C MET A 3 20.65 -51.13 -9.53
N GLN A 4 19.77 -50.44 -10.28
CA GLN A 4 19.63 -50.42 -11.75
C GLN A 4 18.76 -49.28 -12.34
N LEU A 5 18.66 -49.22 -13.68
CA LEU A 5 17.98 -48.18 -14.49
C LEU A 5 16.78 -48.72 -15.32
N VAL A 6 15.82 -47.82 -15.63
CA VAL A 6 15.07 -47.62 -16.91
C VAL A 6 14.32 -48.78 -17.61
N ALA A 7 13.00 -48.59 -17.86
CA ALA A 7 12.25 -48.83 -19.12
C ALA A 7 10.76 -48.41 -18.96
N GLN A 8 10.14 -47.50 -19.72
CA GLN A 8 9.72 -47.49 -21.16
C GLN A 8 8.49 -48.33 -21.57
N ARG A 9 7.39 -47.64 -21.94
CA ARG A 9 6.55 -47.76 -23.17
C ARG A 9 5.20 -47.01 -22.98
N ARG A 10 4.36 -46.71 -23.98
CA ARG A 10 4.46 -46.14 -25.36
C ARG A 10 3.09 -46.37 -26.05
N ALA A 11 2.33 -45.30 -26.31
CA ALA A 11 1.29 -45.22 -27.36
C ALA A 11 0.87 -43.73 -27.51
N ALA A 12 0.37 -43.21 -28.63
CA ALA A 12 0.62 -43.33 -30.07
C ALA A 12 -0.63 -42.78 -30.80
N ALA A 13 -0.56 -41.62 -31.46
CA ALA A 13 -1.70 -41.03 -32.17
C ALA A 13 -1.29 -40.08 -33.31
N PRO A 14 -1.65 -40.42 -34.57
CA PRO A 14 -1.84 -39.45 -35.67
C PRO A 14 -3.07 -39.81 -36.55
N PRO A 15 -3.38 -39.05 -37.63
CA PRO A 15 -3.45 -37.60 -37.79
C PRO A 15 -4.83 -37.14 -38.35
N LEU A 16 -5.03 -35.84 -38.59
CA LEU A 16 -6.15 -35.31 -39.39
C LEU A 16 -5.66 -34.43 -40.55
N ARG A 17 -6.41 -34.41 -41.67
CA ARG A 17 -5.94 -33.82 -42.95
C ARG A 17 -7.09 -33.19 -43.76
N THR A 18 -7.02 -31.87 -43.95
CA THR A 18 -7.54 -31.05 -45.08
C THR A 18 -8.94 -31.31 -45.67
N SER A 19 -9.86 -30.33 -45.59
CA SER A 19 -10.20 -29.40 -46.71
C SER A 19 -11.55 -28.66 -46.50
N PRO A 20 -11.76 -27.45 -47.07
CA PRO A 20 -13.01 -26.68 -46.95
C PRO A 20 -13.84 -26.57 -48.26
N ARG A 21 -15.13 -26.21 -48.17
CA ARG A 21 -15.93 -25.65 -49.28
C ARG A 21 -16.92 -24.57 -48.82
N ARG A 22 -17.28 -23.66 -49.74
CA ARG A 22 -18.08 -22.43 -49.57
C ARG A 22 -19.60 -22.64 -49.51
N SER A 23 -20.28 -21.77 -48.74
CA SER A 23 -21.44 -20.96 -49.16
C SER A 23 -21.70 -19.88 -48.08
N GLN A 24 -21.33 -18.61 -48.28
CA GLN A 24 -22.17 -17.53 -48.86
C GLN A 24 -23.58 -17.39 -48.25
N ILE A 25 -23.82 -16.24 -47.59
CA ILE A 25 -25.09 -15.50 -47.51
C ILE A 25 -24.71 -14.00 -47.45
N SER A 26 -25.58 -13.12 -47.95
CA SER A 26 -25.30 -11.68 -48.15
C SER A 26 -25.67 -10.81 -46.94
N LEU A 27 -25.02 -9.64 -46.83
CA LEU A 27 -25.45 -8.49 -46.02
C LEU A 27 -25.19 -7.19 -46.79
N GLU A 28 -26.22 -6.37 -46.95
CA GLU A 28 -26.19 -5.02 -47.53
C GLU A 28 -27.35 -4.19 -46.92
N PRO A 29 -27.33 -2.84 -46.94
CA PRO A 29 -26.45 -2.08 -46.06
C PRO A 29 -27.18 -1.05 -45.18
N GLY A 30 -26.55 -0.66 -44.05
CA GLY A 30 -26.95 0.46 -43.20
C GLY A 30 -25.79 1.44 -42.98
N SER A 31 -26.04 2.73 -43.20
CA SER A 31 -25.07 3.85 -43.15
C SER A 31 -24.92 4.47 -41.76
N LYS A 32 -23.86 5.23 -41.39
CA LYS A 32 -22.52 5.51 -41.94
C LYS A 32 -21.77 6.34 -40.88
N LEU A 33 -20.51 6.04 -40.56
CA LEU A 33 -19.46 7.04 -40.23
C LEU A 33 -18.10 6.34 -40.08
N VAL A 34 -17.42 6.11 -41.21
CA VAL A 34 -16.08 5.51 -41.29
C VAL A 34 -15.29 6.28 -42.35
N SER A 35 -14.05 6.67 -42.05
CA SER A 35 -13.26 7.53 -42.93
C SER A 35 -12.77 6.78 -44.20
N PRO A 36 -12.57 7.48 -45.33
CA PRO A 36 -12.12 6.83 -46.58
C PRO A 36 -10.73 6.20 -46.50
N VAL A 37 -9.93 6.55 -45.48
CA VAL A 37 -8.58 6.01 -45.25
C VAL A 37 -8.64 4.54 -44.83
N SER A 38 -9.59 4.13 -43.98
CA SER A 38 -9.67 2.75 -43.50
C SER A 38 -10.18 1.78 -44.56
N GLN A 39 -11.06 2.22 -45.46
CA GLN A 39 -11.51 1.40 -46.60
C GLN A 39 -10.35 1.10 -47.56
N SER A 40 -9.50 2.10 -47.85
CA SER A 40 -8.27 1.90 -48.65
C SER A 40 -7.31 0.92 -47.98
N LEU A 41 -7.07 1.07 -46.66
CA LEU A 41 -6.19 0.17 -45.90
C LEU A 41 -6.72 -1.27 -45.85
N ALA A 42 -8.02 -1.47 -45.62
CA ALA A 42 -8.64 -2.79 -45.61
C ALA A 42 -8.57 -3.47 -46.99
N THR A 43 -8.76 -2.72 -48.07
CA THR A 43 -8.66 -3.23 -49.45
C THR A 43 -7.23 -3.68 -49.77
N VAL A 44 -6.22 -2.87 -49.39
CA VAL A 44 -4.80 -3.23 -49.58
C VAL A 44 -4.43 -4.45 -48.72
N ALA A 45 -4.87 -4.51 -47.46
CA ALA A 45 -4.61 -5.66 -46.58
C ALA A 45 -5.19 -6.96 -47.14
N SER A 46 -6.43 -6.95 -47.64
CA SER A 46 -7.07 -8.12 -48.26
C SER A 46 -6.32 -8.59 -49.50
N ALA A 47 -5.90 -7.67 -50.38
CA ALA A 47 -5.13 -8.01 -51.58
C ALA A 47 -3.75 -8.60 -51.27
N VAL A 48 -3.09 -8.13 -50.19
CA VAL A 48 -1.81 -8.70 -49.73
C VAL A 48 -2.01 -10.11 -49.16
N LEU A 49 -3.11 -10.38 -48.44
CA LEU A 49 -3.42 -11.70 -47.90
C LEU A 49 -3.73 -12.74 -49.00
N GLU A 50 -4.57 -12.41 -50.00
CA GLU A 50 -4.85 -13.34 -51.11
C GLU A 50 -3.59 -13.66 -51.93
N MET A 51 -2.73 -12.66 -52.18
CA MET A 51 -1.45 -12.86 -52.89
C MET A 51 -0.46 -13.74 -52.09
N ALA A 52 -0.51 -13.70 -50.75
CA ALA A 52 0.37 -14.48 -49.90
C ALA A 52 0.05 -16.00 -49.93
N GLU A 53 -1.22 -16.40 -50.06
CA GLU A 53 -1.59 -17.83 -50.16
C GLU A 53 -1.12 -18.51 -51.46
N VAL A 54 -0.96 -17.74 -52.54
CA VAL A 54 -0.47 -18.24 -53.84
C VAL A 54 1.02 -18.60 -53.80
N ALA A 55 1.79 -18.00 -52.89
CA ALA A 55 3.25 -18.10 -52.84
C ALA A 55 3.79 -19.29 -52.01
N LYS A 56 3.51 -20.53 -52.42
CA LYS A 56 4.14 -21.76 -51.86
C LYS A 56 5.27 -22.31 -52.75
N PRO A 57 6.54 -22.00 -52.49
CA PRO A 57 7.67 -22.42 -53.33
C PRO A 57 8.16 -23.85 -53.02
N SER A 58 7.74 -24.83 -53.82
CA SER A 58 8.51 -26.08 -53.97
C SER A 58 9.66 -25.85 -54.96
N LYS A 59 10.85 -25.54 -54.41
CA LYS A 59 12.04 -24.94 -55.05
C LYS A 59 11.98 -23.39 -55.09
N GLY A 60 13.14 -22.76 -54.93
CA GLY A 60 13.27 -21.37 -54.46
C GLY A 60 12.79 -20.27 -55.43
N PRO A 61 12.49 -19.06 -54.91
CA PRO A 61 11.87 -17.99 -55.69
C PRO A 61 12.79 -17.41 -56.77
N SER A 62 12.24 -17.24 -57.97
CA SER A 62 12.86 -16.51 -59.08
C SER A 62 13.21 -15.06 -58.70
N LYS A 63 14.19 -14.47 -59.39
CA LYS A 63 14.54 -13.03 -59.30
C LYS A 63 13.31 -12.13 -59.43
N THR A 64 12.34 -12.49 -60.28
CA THR A 64 11.09 -11.76 -60.49
C THR A 64 10.25 -11.63 -59.22
N VAL A 65 10.15 -12.70 -58.42
CA VAL A 65 9.35 -12.70 -57.17
C VAL A 65 9.97 -11.79 -56.13
N LYS A 66 11.32 -11.76 -56.03
CA LYS A 66 12.03 -10.83 -55.16
C LYS A 66 11.84 -9.37 -55.59
N ALA A 67 11.85 -9.09 -56.89
CA ALA A 67 11.60 -7.74 -57.42
C ALA A 67 10.19 -7.24 -57.09
N VAL A 68 9.15 -8.09 -57.28
CA VAL A 68 7.76 -7.75 -56.92
C VAL A 68 7.61 -7.51 -55.41
N PHE A 69 8.22 -8.35 -54.57
CA PHE A 69 8.17 -8.17 -53.11
C PHE A 69 8.84 -6.86 -52.67
N ILE A 70 10.00 -6.51 -53.23
CA ILE A 70 10.68 -5.23 -52.96
C ILE A 70 9.81 -4.04 -53.40
N ALA A 71 9.18 -4.10 -54.57
CA ALA A 71 8.29 -3.05 -55.05
C ALA A 71 7.07 -2.85 -54.13
N LEU A 72 6.47 -3.94 -53.61
CA LEU A 72 5.38 -3.89 -52.64
C LEU A 72 5.82 -3.28 -51.30
N CYS A 73 7.01 -3.63 -50.80
CA CYS A 73 7.56 -3.00 -49.59
C CYS A 73 7.79 -1.49 -49.76
N VAL A 74 8.29 -1.05 -50.91
CA VAL A 74 8.48 0.39 -51.22
C VAL A 74 7.14 1.11 -51.32
N ALA A 75 6.13 0.53 -51.97
CA ALA A 75 4.79 1.10 -52.05
C ALA A 75 4.15 1.26 -50.65
N LEU A 76 4.27 0.24 -49.79
CA LEU A 76 3.77 0.31 -48.41
C LEU A 76 4.46 1.41 -47.59
N LEU A 77 5.78 1.55 -47.74
CA LEU A 77 6.57 2.62 -47.11
C LEU A 77 6.10 4.02 -47.53
N LEU A 78 5.82 4.23 -48.83
CA LEU A 78 5.31 5.51 -49.34
C LEU A 78 3.93 5.85 -48.76
N VAL A 79 3.03 4.87 -48.62
CA VAL A 79 1.71 5.06 -47.99
C VAL A 79 1.85 5.45 -46.51
N ILE A 80 2.74 4.79 -45.76
CA ILE A 80 3.01 5.11 -44.35
C ILE A 80 3.59 6.53 -44.21
N VAL A 81 4.57 6.91 -45.04
CA VAL A 81 5.14 8.27 -45.04
C VAL A 81 4.08 9.32 -45.38
N SER A 82 3.17 9.04 -46.31
CA SER A 82 2.08 9.94 -46.69
C SER A 82 1.07 10.14 -45.55
N ALA A 83 0.73 9.07 -44.83
CA ALA A 83 -0.13 9.12 -43.64
C ALA A 83 0.52 9.92 -42.49
N LEU A 84 1.82 9.75 -42.27
CA LEU A 84 2.58 10.50 -41.26
C LEU A 84 2.74 11.99 -41.61
N LEU A 85 2.81 12.35 -42.90
CA LEU A 85 2.74 13.75 -43.33
C LEU A 85 1.35 14.35 -43.10
N ALA A 86 0.27 13.62 -43.40
CA ALA A 86 -1.09 14.08 -43.17
C ALA A 86 -1.37 14.34 -41.67
N LEU A 87 -0.89 13.45 -40.78
CA LEU A 87 -0.99 13.63 -39.33
C LEU A 87 -0.21 14.85 -38.80
N LYS A 88 0.86 15.28 -39.48
CA LYS A 88 1.61 16.50 -39.11
C LYS A 88 0.88 17.81 -39.43
N LEU A 89 -0.14 17.80 -40.29
CA LEU A 89 -0.88 19.00 -40.70
C LEU A 89 -2.10 19.32 -39.81
N PHE A 90 -2.41 18.47 -38.83
CA PHE A 90 -3.57 18.62 -37.94
C PHE A 90 -3.20 18.95 -36.47
N LYS A 91 -2.08 19.66 -36.25
CA LYS A 91 -1.80 20.28 -34.94
C LYS A 91 -2.38 21.69 -34.88
N THR A 92 -3.52 21.84 -34.22
CA THR A 92 -3.93 23.09 -33.58
C THR A 92 -3.18 23.26 -32.25
N GLU A 93 -2.79 24.49 -31.91
CA GLU A 93 -2.08 24.79 -30.67
C GLU A 93 -3.05 24.86 -29.47
N PRO A 94 -2.66 24.36 -28.28
CA PRO A 94 -3.46 24.51 -27.07
C PRO A 94 -3.32 25.92 -26.48
N VAL A 95 -4.45 26.52 -26.09
CA VAL A 95 -4.47 27.76 -25.30
C VAL A 95 -4.07 27.43 -23.86
N PRO A 96 -3.19 28.21 -23.19
CA PRO A 96 -2.82 27.97 -21.80
C PRO A 96 -4.01 28.22 -20.86
N VAL A 97 -4.16 27.38 -19.84
CA VAL A 97 -5.16 27.50 -18.77
C VAL A 97 -4.43 27.66 -17.44
N ASP A 98 -4.86 28.61 -16.63
CA ASP A 98 -4.25 28.98 -15.35
C ASP A 98 -4.63 27.96 -14.24
N PRO A 99 -3.69 27.32 -13.52
CA PRO A 99 -4.01 26.24 -12.58
C PRO A 99 -4.71 26.67 -11.27
N ALA A 100 -4.84 27.98 -11.00
CA ALA A 100 -5.00 28.50 -9.64
C ALA A 100 -6.40 28.33 -8.98
N ASN A 101 -7.40 27.74 -9.64
CA ASN A 101 -8.81 27.89 -9.19
C ASN A 101 -9.71 26.65 -9.38
N TYR A 102 -9.21 25.44 -9.07
CA TYR A 102 -9.98 24.18 -9.20
C TYR A 102 -10.56 23.67 -7.86
N SER A 103 -11.46 24.44 -7.26
CA SER A 103 -12.37 23.92 -6.22
C SER A 103 -13.61 23.32 -6.88
N ASP A 104 -13.63 21.99 -7.06
CA ASP A 104 -14.77 21.28 -7.67
C ASP A 104 -15.98 21.25 -6.72
N PRO A 105 -17.08 21.99 -7.01
CA PRO A 105 -18.22 22.09 -6.11
C PRO A 105 -19.04 20.79 -6.00
N THR A 106 -18.82 19.82 -6.88
CA THR A 106 -19.57 18.54 -6.92
C THR A 106 -19.06 17.53 -5.88
N THR A 107 -17.94 17.81 -5.23
CA THR A 107 -17.32 16.92 -4.24
C THR A 107 -17.82 17.14 -2.81
N GLU A 108 -18.20 18.36 -2.42
CA GLU A 108 -18.67 18.65 -1.05
C GLU A 108 -20.13 18.22 -0.81
N SER A 109 -20.90 17.92 -1.87
CA SER A 109 -22.29 17.45 -1.80
C SER A 109 -22.45 15.93 -1.63
N ARG A 110 -21.35 15.16 -1.62
CA ARG A 110 -21.37 13.67 -1.62
C ARG A 110 -21.03 13.01 -0.27
N VAL A 111 -20.91 13.80 0.79
CA VAL A 111 -20.35 13.33 2.07
C VAL A 111 -21.42 12.65 2.94
N TRP A 112 -21.35 11.32 3.04
CA TRP A 112 -22.30 10.47 3.75
C TRP A 112 -22.49 10.84 5.24
N PHE A 113 -21.45 11.35 5.91
CA PHE A 113 -21.43 11.58 7.37
C PHE A 113 -21.47 13.05 7.82
N VAL A 114 -21.61 14.03 6.91
CA VAL A 114 -21.59 15.47 7.29
C VAL A 114 -22.82 15.92 8.09
N ASN A 115 -23.95 15.19 7.99
CA ASN A 115 -25.21 15.51 8.66
C ASN A 115 -25.54 14.59 9.85
N LEU A 116 -24.54 13.99 10.52
CA LEU A 116 -24.77 13.32 11.80
C LEU A 116 -25.24 14.35 12.85
N THR A 117 -26.52 14.30 13.21
CA THR A 117 -27.12 15.16 14.23
C THR A 117 -26.66 14.77 15.63
N THR A 118 -26.86 15.66 16.61
CA THR A 118 -26.32 15.56 17.98
C THR A 118 -26.70 14.29 18.75
N ASP A 119 -27.73 13.57 18.33
CA ASP A 119 -28.24 12.38 19.02
C ASP A 119 -27.34 11.14 18.83
N ASP A 120 -26.51 11.12 17.78
CA ASP A 120 -25.52 10.05 17.52
C ASP A 120 -24.20 10.23 18.30
N LEU A 121 -24.06 11.29 19.10
CA LEU A 121 -22.84 11.61 19.88
C LEU A 121 -22.89 11.15 21.35
N SER A 122 -23.94 10.43 21.79
CA SER A 122 -24.07 9.97 23.18
C SER A 122 -24.37 8.48 23.31
N SER A 123 -23.38 7.69 23.72
CA SER A 123 -23.51 6.26 24.02
C SER A 123 -22.63 5.78 25.18
N GLU A 124 -22.66 6.48 26.32
CA GLU A 124 -22.10 5.95 27.57
C GLU A 124 -22.91 4.74 28.11
N PRO A 125 -22.26 3.71 28.67
CA PRO A 125 -22.92 2.49 29.11
C PRO A 125 -23.69 2.68 30.42
N SER A 126 -25.00 2.38 30.40
CA SER A 126 -25.88 2.57 31.55
C SER A 126 -25.46 1.78 32.80
N THR A 127 -25.28 2.49 33.92
CA THR A 127 -25.31 1.91 35.28
C THR A 127 -26.59 2.34 35.99
N LYS A 128 -27.05 1.57 36.99
CA LYS A 128 -28.41 1.68 37.56
C LYS A 128 -28.44 2.35 38.94
N THR A 129 -29.63 2.87 39.26
CA THR A 129 -30.11 3.29 40.60
C THR A 129 -29.67 4.69 41.06
N PRO A 130 -30.41 5.35 41.99
CA PRO A 130 -31.75 5.84 41.65
C PRO A 130 -32.06 7.28 42.08
N SER A 131 -32.80 8.00 41.23
CA SER A 131 -33.75 9.10 41.55
C SER A 131 -33.57 9.92 42.84
N THR A 132 -33.26 11.21 42.70
CA THR A 132 -33.76 12.26 43.63
C THR A 132 -34.12 13.50 42.80
N THR A 133 -35.26 14.11 43.12
CA THR A 133 -35.89 15.19 42.34
C THR A 133 -35.47 16.57 42.85
N ILE A 134 -35.21 17.53 41.94
CA ILE A 134 -35.34 19.00 42.04
C ILE A 134 -34.64 19.60 40.79
N SER A 135 -35.06 20.67 40.10
CA SER A 135 -36.35 21.13 39.55
C SER A 135 -36.16 22.61 39.13
N LEU A 136 -36.09 22.90 37.82
CA LEU A 136 -36.00 24.25 37.21
C LEU A 136 -34.70 25.04 37.57
N SER A 137 -34.25 26.07 36.84
CA SER A 137 -34.90 26.90 35.80
C SER A 137 -33.94 27.49 34.76
N THR A 138 -34.48 27.75 33.56
CA THR A 138 -34.13 28.80 32.57
C THR A 138 -32.85 29.66 32.71
N ALA A 139 -31.94 29.50 31.74
CA ALA A 139 -31.51 30.47 30.69
C ALA A 139 -32.04 31.95 30.71
N PRO A 140 -31.51 32.91 29.90
CA PRO A 140 -30.43 32.84 28.86
C PRO A 140 -29.41 34.03 28.82
N THR A 141 -28.39 33.97 27.93
CA THR A 141 -27.70 35.09 27.20
C THR A 141 -27.06 36.29 27.98
N THR A 142 -26.05 37.05 27.49
CA THR A 142 -25.66 37.40 26.10
C THR A 142 -24.20 37.92 26.01
N LEU A 143 -23.50 37.60 24.90
CA LEU A 143 -22.49 38.35 24.10
C LEU A 143 -21.38 39.28 24.71
N LEU A 144 -20.13 38.96 24.31
CA LEU A 144 -19.07 39.80 23.70
C LEU A 144 -18.25 40.87 24.48
N GLN A 145 -16.91 40.75 24.30
CA GLN A 145 -15.88 41.81 24.12
C GLN A 145 -15.56 42.76 25.32
N ASP A 146 -14.32 43.24 25.54
CA ASP A 146 -13.08 43.17 24.74
C ASP A 146 -11.77 43.32 25.58
N LEU A 147 -10.62 43.06 24.94
CA LEU A 147 -9.25 43.60 25.18
C LEU A 147 -8.63 43.75 26.62
N ARG A 148 -7.60 42.91 26.86
CA ARG A 148 -6.28 43.12 27.53
C ARG A 148 -6.03 44.39 28.39
N ILE A 149 -5.43 44.22 29.60
CA ILE A 149 -4.03 44.65 29.95
C ILE A 149 -3.64 44.28 31.41
N ILE A 150 -2.47 43.61 31.55
CA ILE A 150 -1.40 43.64 32.60
C ILE A 150 -1.72 43.52 34.13
N GLU A 151 -0.77 42.85 34.82
CA GLU A 151 -0.39 42.89 36.25
C GLU A 151 -0.95 41.86 37.26
N GLU A 152 -0.15 41.67 38.32
CA GLU A 152 -0.10 40.54 39.25
C GLU A 152 -0.78 40.88 40.59
N VAL A 153 -1.46 39.91 41.23
CA VAL A 153 -1.58 39.79 42.70
C VAL A 153 -1.79 38.30 43.04
N GLU A 154 -1.00 37.75 43.97
CA GLU A 154 -1.29 36.49 44.66
C GLU A 154 -2.16 36.74 45.91
N GLU A 155 -2.99 35.76 46.32
CA GLU A 155 -2.96 35.23 47.70
C GLU A 155 -3.90 34.01 47.86
N GLU A 156 -3.37 32.91 48.41
CA GLU A 156 -4.17 31.90 49.11
C GLU A 156 -4.25 32.22 50.61
N PRO A 157 -5.38 31.96 51.29
CA PRO A 157 -5.56 32.36 52.68
C PRO A 157 -4.89 31.40 53.69
N THR A 158 -3.80 31.89 54.31
CA THR A 158 -3.52 31.84 55.75
C THR A 158 -3.82 30.57 56.58
N SER A 159 -2.81 30.04 57.28
CA SER A 159 -2.88 29.86 58.75
C SER A 159 -1.52 29.58 59.41
N THR A 160 -0.96 30.63 59.98
CA THR A 160 0.13 30.69 60.97
C THR A 160 0.19 29.58 62.04
N ALA A 161 1.42 29.13 62.39
CA ALA A 161 1.95 29.21 63.76
C ALA A 161 3.49 29.11 63.81
N ILE A 162 4.12 29.98 64.61
CA ILE A 162 5.55 30.00 65.02
C ILE A 162 5.56 30.16 66.58
N PRO A 163 6.67 30.11 67.37
CA PRO A 163 8.03 30.57 67.03
C PRO A 163 9.26 29.81 67.64
N SER A 164 10.45 30.33 67.28
CA SER A 164 11.67 30.48 68.11
C SER A 164 12.66 29.32 68.30
N THR A 165 14.00 29.53 68.34
CA THR A 165 14.87 30.59 67.74
C THR A 165 16.36 30.22 67.84
N SER A 166 17.13 30.44 66.75
CA SER A 166 18.53 30.95 66.69
C SER A 166 19.66 30.12 67.40
N PRO A 167 20.97 30.54 67.37
CA PRO A 167 21.65 31.61 66.58
C PRO A 167 23.02 31.23 65.93
N SER A 168 23.52 32.08 64.99
CA SER A 168 24.96 32.44 64.73
C SER A 168 26.00 31.34 64.34
N SER A 169 27.21 31.59 63.78
CA SER A 169 27.86 32.60 62.89
C SER A 169 29.21 31.95 62.41
N THR A 170 30.15 32.46 61.59
CA THR A 170 30.81 33.80 61.44
C THR A 170 31.74 33.80 60.18
N THR A 171 32.41 34.91 59.85
CA THR A 171 33.24 35.16 58.63
C THR A 171 34.71 35.55 58.90
N THR A 172 35.63 35.31 57.94
CA THR A 172 37.03 35.86 57.79
C THR A 172 37.61 35.44 56.41
N GLU A 173 38.86 35.77 56.00
CA GLU A 173 39.33 37.01 55.33
C GLU A 173 40.65 36.77 54.53
N VAL A 174 41.14 37.74 53.73
CA VAL A 174 42.15 37.59 52.63
C VAL A 174 42.95 38.90 52.45
N PRO A 175 44.33 38.97 52.37
CA PRO A 175 45.07 38.90 51.07
C PRO A 175 46.62 38.59 51.09
N THR A 176 47.29 38.77 49.92
CA THR A 176 48.75 39.04 49.65
C THR A 176 49.82 37.94 49.89
N THR A 177 50.92 37.76 49.12
CA THR A 177 51.52 38.20 47.80
C THR A 177 52.68 37.21 47.41
N THR A 178 53.65 37.30 46.48
CA THR A 178 54.25 38.33 45.56
C THR A 178 55.10 37.66 44.42
N GLU A 179 55.48 38.41 43.35
CA GLU A 179 56.66 38.22 42.42
C GLU A 179 56.81 36.95 41.52
N SER A 180 57.44 36.95 40.31
CA SER A 180 57.82 38.01 39.33
C SER A 180 58.26 37.46 37.93
N VAL A 181 58.30 38.31 36.87
CA VAL A 181 59.16 38.29 35.62
C VAL A 181 59.08 37.07 34.65
N SER A 182 58.42 37.12 33.46
CA SER A 182 58.80 37.61 32.09
C SER A 182 59.65 36.62 31.21
N THR A 183 59.73 36.65 29.85
CA THR A 183 59.58 37.72 28.83
C THR A 183 59.39 37.20 27.37
N SER A 184 58.63 37.94 26.52
CA SER A 184 58.80 38.16 25.04
C SER A 184 58.83 37.01 23.99
N SER A 185 58.84 37.26 22.66
CA SER A 185 57.77 37.82 21.77
C SER A 185 58.20 37.89 20.28
N THR A 186 57.23 37.87 19.34
CA THR A 186 57.26 38.56 17.99
C THR A 186 58.30 38.11 16.92
N LEU A 187 58.32 38.49 15.61
CA LEU A 187 57.53 39.41 14.73
C LEU A 187 57.78 39.11 13.19
N THR A 188 56.78 39.34 12.30
CA THR A 188 56.89 39.64 10.82
C THR A 188 57.63 38.63 9.88
N THR A 189 57.51 38.61 8.53
CA THR A 189 57.35 39.66 7.47
C THR A 189 56.49 39.20 6.25
N ALA A 190 56.21 40.10 5.29
CA ALA A 190 55.42 39.84 4.07
C ALA A 190 56.18 40.14 2.75
N ALA A 191 55.82 39.49 1.62
CA ALA A 191 56.28 39.87 0.28
C ALA A 191 55.41 39.37 -0.92
N ARG A 192 54.79 40.32 -1.63
CA ARG A 192 54.84 40.58 -3.10
C ARG A 192 54.42 39.51 -4.15
N SER A 193 53.52 39.93 -5.06
CA SER A 193 53.06 39.26 -6.30
C SER A 193 54.09 39.32 -7.47
N PRO A 194 53.81 38.69 -8.65
CA PRO A 194 53.08 39.40 -9.73
C PRO A 194 52.15 38.54 -10.64
N ALA A 195 51.31 39.23 -11.44
CA ALA A 195 50.75 38.95 -12.79
C ALA A 195 50.52 37.50 -13.30
N THR A 196 49.51 37.14 -14.11
CA THR A 196 48.66 37.84 -15.12
C THR A 196 47.41 36.95 -15.35
N SER A 197 46.32 37.27 -16.05
CA SER A 197 45.94 38.36 -16.96
C SER A 197 44.42 38.65 -16.86
N ALA A 198 43.93 39.71 -17.52
CA ALA A 198 42.53 40.13 -17.49
C ALA A 198 41.84 40.06 -18.86
N SER A 199 40.51 39.92 -18.86
CA SER A 199 39.66 40.22 -20.01
C SER A 199 38.33 40.83 -19.58
N THR A 200 38.22 42.15 -19.80
CA THR A 200 37.00 42.94 -20.05
C THR A 200 35.76 42.12 -20.46
N SER A 201 34.61 42.18 -19.78
CA SER A 201 33.71 43.33 -19.50
C SER A 201 32.85 43.80 -20.68
N SER A 202 31.53 43.69 -20.55
CA SER A 202 30.58 44.65 -21.10
C SER A 202 29.29 44.64 -20.27
N SER A 203 28.68 45.81 -20.13
CA SER A 203 27.45 46.04 -19.36
C SER A 203 26.40 46.66 -20.26
N THR A 204 25.16 46.18 -20.20
CA THR A 204 24.00 46.89 -20.76
C THR A 204 22.89 46.90 -19.73
N SER A 205 22.66 48.06 -19.12
CA SER A 205 21.53 48.33 -18.23
C SER A 205 20.47 49.13 -18.97
N THR A 206 19.23 48.66 -18.96
CA THR A 206 18.05 49.45 -19.35
C THR A 206 17.07 49.46 -18.18
N THR A 207 16.54 50.63 -17.86
CA THR A 207 15.84 50.92 -16.59
C THR A 207 14.40 51.38 -16.86
N THR A 208 13.57 51.45 -15.80
CA THR A 208 12.23 52.08 -15.73
C THR A 208 11.08 51.27 -16.38
N THR A 209 9.85 51.20 -15.82
CA THR A 209 9.31 51.77 -14.55
C THR A 209 8.00 51.06 -14.14
N THR A 210 7.77 50.90 -12.82
CA THR A 210 6.44 50.71 -12.15
C THR A 210 5.56 49.51 -12.60
N THR A 211 4.69 48.92 -11.78
CA THR A 211 3.96 49.40 -10.59
C THR A 211 3.87 48.27 -9.55
N ALA A 212 3.55 48.58 -8.29
CA ALA A 212 3.36 47.58 -7.23
C ALA A 212 1.88 47.40 -6.84
N GLU A 213 1.49 46.16 -6.54
CA GLU A 213 0.31 45.81 -5.74
C GLU A 213 0.72 44.87 -4.59
N PRO A 214 0.03 44.91 -3.43
CA PRO A 214 0.49 44.22 -2.22
C PRO A 214 -0.02 42.77 -2.13
N SER A 215 0.87 41.79 -2.33
CA SER A 215 0.56 40.39 -2.00
C SER A 215 0.69 40.14 -0.49
N THR A 216 -0.41 39.69 0.13
CA THR A 216 -0.45 39.37 1.57
C THR A 216 0.36 38.12 1.88
N THR A 217 1.50 38.27 2.56
CA THR A 217 2.34 37.14 2.97
C THR A 217 1.66 36.32 4.07
N SER A 218 1.00 35.22 3.71
CA SER A 218 0.51 34.23 4.66
C SER A 218 1.69 33.42 5.20
N THR A 219 2.11 33.71 6.43
CA THR A 219 3.24 33.04 7.09
C THR A 219 2.87 31.59 7.44
N PHE A 220 3.08 30.66 6.52
CA PHE A 220 2.94 29.23 6.81
C PHE A 220 4.06 28.76 7.74
N THR A 221 3.72 28.51 9.00
CA THR A 221 4.62 27.89 9.98
C THR A 221 4.93 26.47 9.55
N SER A 222 6.14 26.22 9.04
CA SER A 222 6.58 24.87 8.71
C SER A 222 6.76 24.05 9.99
N THR A 223 6.02 22.95 10.11
CA THR A 223 6.19 21.99 11.21
C THR A 223 7.45 21.17 10.95
N THR A 224 8.62 21.71 11.30
CA THR A 224 9.91 21.05 11.11
C THR A 224 9.86 19.65 11.73
N THR A 225 9.87 18.62 10.90
CA THR A 225 9.88 17.23 11.36
C THR A 225 11.19 17.00 12.09
N VAL A 226 11.15 16.96 13.43
CA VAL A 226 12.35 16.78 14.24
C VAL A 226 12.86 15.35 14.03
N VAL A 227 13.81 15.21 13.11
CA VAL A 227 14.70 14.05 13.06
C VAL A 227 15.31 13.94 14.47
N PRO A 228 15.14 12.80 15.17
CA PRO A 228 15.51 12.70 16.57
C PRO A 228 16.99 13.02 16.72
N THR A 229 17.29 14.09 17.49
CA THR A 229 18.65 14.58 17.66
C THR A 229 19.49 13.47 18.29
N ILE A 230 20.56 13.04 17.60
CA ILE A 230 21.39 11.90 17.98
C ILE A 230 21.91 12.13 19.40
N SER A 231 21.38 11.37 20.37
CA SER A 231 21.66 11.57 21.79
C SER A 231 23.06 11.06 22.12
N THR A 232 23.98 11.98 22.43
CA THR A 232 25.44 11.76 22.40
C THR A 232 26.03 10.90 23.53
N SER A 233 25.21 10.15 24.29
CA SER A 233 25.67 9.10 25.21
C SER A 233 26.03 7.81 24.46
N ASP A 234 26.87 7.95 23.43
CA ASP A 234 27.13 6.91 22.44
C ASP A 234 28.18 5.89 22.92
N THR A 235 29.03 6.33 23.85
CA THR A 235 30.12 5.56 24.46
C THR A 235 29.63 4.71 25.62
N CYS A 236 29.42 3.43 25.35
CA CYS A 236 29.37 2.37 26.36
C CYS A 236 30.68 2.35 27.18
N ALA A 237 30.62 2.02 28.48
CA ALA A 237 31.82 1.80 29.29
C ALA A 237 32.73 0.72 28.66
N LYS A 238 34.05 0.89 28.79
CA LYS A 238 35.00 -0.13 28.32
C LYS A 238 34.86 -1.38 29.17
N ARG A 239 34.66 -2.53 28.51
CA ARG A 239 34.63 -3.85 29.14
C ARG A 239 35.85 -4.06 30.05
N MET A 240 35.60 -4.54 31.26
CA MET A 240 36.64 -4.86 32.24
C MET A 240 37.33 -6.17 31.87
N GLU A 241 38.59 -6.11 31.41
CA GLU A 241 39.37 -7.27 30.93
C GLU A 241 39.67 -8.35 32.00
N ASN A 242 39.40 -8.06 33.28
CA ASN A 242 39.85 -8.88 34.42
C ASN A 242 38.77 -9.81 35.04
N LEU A 243 37.48 -9.68 34.69
CA LEU A 243 36.44 -10.61 35.16
C LEU A 243 36.23 -11.74 34.14
N VAL A 244 36.89 -12.88 34.37
CA VAL A 244 36.63 -14.09 33.57
C VAL A 244 35.45 -14.86 34.17
N CYS A 245 34.37 -14.97 33.41
CA CYS A 245 33.18 -15.77 33.76
C CYS A 245 33.53 -17.22 34.10
N ARG A 246 33.38 -17.58 35.39
CA ARG A 246 33.55 -18.97 35.87
C ARG A 246 32.24 -19.73 35.74
N SER A 247 32.23 -20.79 34.93
CA SER A 247 31.05 -21.62 34.73
C SER A 247 30.61 -22.33 36.02
N GLN A 248 29.43 -21.97 36.51
CA GLN A 248 28.76 -22.70 37.58
C GLN A 248 27.93 -23.86 37.00
N LYS A 249 27.93 -25.02 37.68
CA LYS A 249 27.08 -26.16 37.30
C LYS A 249 25.62 -25.83 37.57
N PHE A 250 24.74 -26.21 36.66
CA PHE A 250 23.31 -25.89 36.69
C PHE A 250 22.46 -27.05 37.23
N VAL A 251 21.33 -26.70 37.86
CA VAL A 251 20.17 -27.58 38.10
C VAL A 251 19.03 -27.02 37.25
N PRO A 252 18.39 -27.79 36.35
CA PRO A 252 17.41 -27.28 35.39
C PRO A 252 16.26 -26.48 36.02
N SER A 253 15.76 -25.49 35.28
CA SER A 253 14.58 -24.71 35.62
C SER A 253 13.39 -25.14 34.74
N ASP A 254 12.57 -26.06 35.24
CA ASP A 254 11.40 -26.58 34.52
C ASP A 254 10.24 -25.57 34.47
N SER A 255 10.26 -24.64 33.49
CA SER A 255 9.06 -24.17 32.76
C SER A 255 9.39 -23.06 31.76
N LEU A 256 9.47 -23.39 30.47
CA LEU A 256 9.26 -22.39 29.40
C LEU A 256 7.75 -22.25 29.20
N ASN A 257 7.13 -21.14 29.64
CA ASN A 257 5.78 -20.80 29.19
C ASN A 257 5.82 -20.60 27.66
N PRO A 258 5.03 -21.34 26.85
CA PRO A 258 4.99 -21.13 25.39
C PRO A 258 4.56 -19.71 24.98
N GLU A 259 3.64 -19.09 25.73
CA GLU A 259 3.00 -17.81 25.40
C GLU A 259 4.01 -16.65 25.29
N GLN A 260 5.09 -16.69 26.09
CA GLN A 260 6.11 -15.63 26.09
C GLN A 260 6.86 -15.51 24.74
N TRP A 261 6.77 -16.52 23.90
CA TRP A 261 7.39 -16.61 22.58
C TRP A 261 6.42 -16.27 21.44
N GLU A 262 5.17 -15.93 21.73
CA GLU A 262 4.20 -15.55 20.70
C GLU A 262 4.39 -14.10 20.25
N GLU A 263 4.48 -13.88 18.93
CA GLU A 263 4.71 -12.55 18.35
C GLU A 263 3.63 -11.52 18.73
N ALA A 264 2.40 -11.96 19.05
CA ALA A 264 1.33 -11.11 19.55
C ALA A 264 1.58 -10.59 20.98
N PHE A 265 2.15 -11.44 21.85
CA PHE A 265 2.58 -11.05 23.20
C PHE A 265 3.84 -10.19 23.16
N ILE A 266 4.83 -10.57 22.35
CA ILE A 266 6.08 -9.82 22.17
C ILE A 266 5.79 -8.41 21.63
N ALA A 267 4.86 -8.27 20.68
CA ALA A 267 4.48 -6.97 20.10
C ALA A 267 3.69 -6.07 21.07
N SER A 268 2.85 -6.63 21.95
CA SER A 268 2.09 -5.85 22.94
C SER A 268 2.93 -5.50 24.19
N ALA A 269 3.84 -6.38 24.60
CA ALA A 269 4.79 -6.12 25.68
C ALA A 269 5.92 -5.14 25.28
N GLY A 270 6.20 -5.01 23.97
CA GLY A 270 7.27 -4.14 23.46
C GLY A 270 8.69 -4.62 23.81
N HIS A 271 8.84 -5.90 24.18
CA HIS A 271 10.12 -6.53 24.52
C HIS A 271 10.16 -8.02 24.14
N LEU A 272 11.35 -8.54 23.89
CA LEU A 272 11.62 -9.98 23.83
C LEU A 272 12.43 -10.37 25.07
N SER A 273 11.88 -11.27 25.90
CA SER A 273 12.46 -11.70 27.19
C SER A 273 12.88 -10.54 28.13
N GLY A 274 12.12 -9.44 28.14
CA GLY A 274 12.39 -8.25 28.97
C GLY A 274 13.31 -7.21 28.33
N PHE A 275 13.86 -7.47 27.14
CA PHE A 275 14.78 -6.58 26.43
C PHE A 275 14.21 -5.97 25.15
N ARG A 276 14.67 -4.76 24.79
CA ARG A 276 14.47 -4.14 23.47
C ARG A 276 15.80 -3.63 22.89
N PRO A 277 15.97 -3.56 21.56
CA PRO A 277 17.18 -3.00 20.95
C PRO A 277 17.17 -1.46 20.97
N LEU A 278 18.36 -0.87 20.97
CA LEU A 278 18.59 0.56 20.81
C LEU A 278 19.41 0.85 19.54
N LEU A 279 20.49 0.10 19.32
CA LEU A 279 21.45 0.26 18.22
C LEU A 279 22.04 -1.10 17.84
N TYR A 280 22.19 -1.35 16.53
CA TYR A 280 22.96 -2.47 15.98
C TYR A 280 24.21 -1.95 15.26
N ARG A 281 25.37 -2.58 15.47
CA ARG A 281 26.55 -2.47 14.59
C ARG A 281 26.78 -3.80 13.89
N LEU A 282 26.74 -3.79 12.57
CA LEU A 282 26.74 -5.00 11.76
C LEU A 282 27.92 -4.98 10.78
N ASN A 283 28.90 -5.85 11.00
CA ASN A 283 29.99 -6.06 10.05
C ASN A 283 29.69 -7.31 9.22
N LEU A 284 29.08 -7.12 8.06
CA LEU A 284 28.58 -8.21 7.22
C LEU A 284 29.54 -8.44 6.04
N THR A 285 30.02 -9.68 5.92
CA THR A 285 30.85 -10.14 4.81
C THR A 285 29.98 -10.88 3.80
N VAL A 286 29.84 -10.31 2.60
CA VAL A 286 29.25 -10.97 1.45
C VAL A 286 30.38 -11.66 0.65
N PRO A 287 30.39 -13.00 0.54
CA PRO A 287 31.37 -13.73 -0.26
C PRO A 287 31.20 -13.44 -1.77
N PRO A 288 32.04 -14.00 -2.66
CA PRO A 288 31.82 -13.92 -4.10
C PRO A 288 30.36 -14.21 -4.46
N LEU A 289 29.72 -13.26 -5.15
CA LEU A 289 28.27 -13.23 -5.41
C LEU A 289 27.69 -14.56 -5.90
N ALA A 290 28.53 -15.41 -6.52
CA ALA A 290 28.30 -16.83 -6.74
C ALA A 290 27.54 -17.58 -5.63
N LYS A 291 27.79 -17.27 -4.35
CA LYS A 291 27.16 -17.89 -3.17
C LYS A 291 26.14 -16.96 -2.51
N ASP A 292 25.00 -17.52 -2.13
CA ASP A 292 23.86 -16.78 -1.57
C ASP A 292 23.85 -16.81 -0.01
N THR A 293 25.05 -16.77 0.58
CA THR A 293 25.34 -16.92 2.04
C THR A 293 25.92 -15.63 2.61
N LEU A 294 25.54 -15.24 3.81
CA LEU A 294 26.14 -14.11 4.54
C LEU A 294 27.01 -14.65 5.69
N ALA A 295 28.03 -13.90 6.11
CA ALA A 295 28.71 -14.11 7.39
C ALA A 295 28.95 -12.75 8.05
N GLY A 296 29.16 -12.69 9.36
CA GLY A 296 29.44 -11.42 10.01
C GLY A 296 29.65 -11.51 11.51
N ASN A 297 29.71 -10.34 12.14
CA ASN A 297 29.55 -10.15 13.57
C ASN A 297 28.54 -9.03 13.83
N ALA A 298 28.00 -9.01 15.06
CA ALA A 298 27.04 -8.01 15.49
C ALA A 298 27.37 -7.53 16.91
N GLU A 299 27.33 -6.21 17.12
CA GLU A 299 27.17 -5.61 18.44
C GLU A 299 25.73 -5.07 18.52
N ILE A 300 25.00 -5.40 19.58
CA ILE A 300 23.62 -4.99 19.75
C ILE A 300 23.49 -4.34 21.12
N ARG A 301 23.28 -3.03 21.15
CA ARG A 301 22.94 -2.31 22.37
C ARG A 301 21.48 -2.55 22.70
N ILE A 302 21.21 -3.05 23.90
CA ILE A 302 19.88 -3.44 24.37
C ILE A 302 19.56 -2.77 25.71
N GLU A 303 18.28 -2.55 25.97
CA GLU A 303 17.76 -2.00 27.22
C GLU A 303 16.88 -3.05 27.90
N SER A 304 17.13 -3.32 29.18
CA SER A 304 16.22 -4.09 30.03
C SER A 304 15.05 -3.19 30.45
N ILE A 305 13.83 -3.53 30.03
CA ILE A 305 12.60 -2.83 30.45
C ILE A 305 11.77 -3.63 31.46
N ALA A 306 12.17 -4.87 31.75
CA ALA A 306 11.71 -5.72 32.84
C ALA A 306 12.87 -6.60 33.35
N ASP A 307 12.83 -6.96 34.64
CA ASP A 307 13.83 -7.85 35.26
C ASP A 307 13.87 -9.20 34.54
N SER A 308 15.05 -9.66 34.13
CA SER A 308 15.18 -10.85 33.30
C SER A 308 16.48 -11.63 33.55
N ASN A 309 16.39 -12.96 33.46
CA ASN A 309 17.52 -13.89 33.55
C ASN A 309 17.93 -14.47 32.17
N ALA A 310 17.36 -13.98 31.07
CA ALA A 310 17.68 -14.45 29.72
C ALA A 310 17.51 -13.35 28.66
N VAL A 311 18.52 -13.16 27.81
CA VAL A 311 18.39 -12.35 26.58
C VAL A 311 17.97 -13.28 25.45
N ALA A 312 16.99 -12.89 24.63
CA ALA A 312 16.59 -13.67 23.46
C ALA A 312 16.55 -12.82 22.18
N LEU A 313 16.89 -13.44 21.05
CA LEU A 313 16.86 -12.86 19.71
C LEU A 313 16.14 -13.79 18.74
N HIS A 314 15.55 -13.26 17.68
CA HIS A 314 15.15 -14.08 16.55
C HIS A 314 16.37 -14.49 15.71
N ALA A 315 16.45 -15.78 15.38
CA ALA A 315 17.43 -16.37 14.48
C ALA A 315 16.79 -17.62 13.84
N ASP A 316 16.67 -17.64 12.51
CA ASP A 316 16.24 -18.83 11.78
C ASP A 316 17.34 -19.90 11.77
N ARG A 317 16.93 -21.16 11.57
CA ARG A 317 17.81 -22.32 11.30
C ARG A 317 18.78 -22.13 10.12
N SER A 318 18.62 -21.10 9.28
CA SER A 318 19.62 -20.70 8.28
C SER A 318 20.89 -20.14 8.91
N ILE A 319 20.83 -19.55 10.10
CA ILE A 319 21.99 -18.99 10.82
C ILE A 319 22.62 -20.05 11.73
N GLY A 320 23.94 -20.16 11.68
CA GLY A 320 24.75 -20.96 12.61
C GLY A 320 25.88 -20.17 13.26
N ASP A 321 26.66 -20.90 14.06
CA ASP A 321 27.92 -20.48 14.69
C ASP A 321 27.80 -19.35 15.75
N ILE A 322 26.59 -19.15 16.31
CA ILE A 322 26.25 -18.17 17.36
C ILE A 322 26.78 -18.57 18.76
N ASP A 323 27.93 -19.26 18.82
CA ASP A 323 28.51 -19.79 20.06
C ASP A 323 29.38 -18.75 20.80
N ARG A 324 29.85 -17.72 20.08
CA ARG A 324 30.77 -16.69 20.59
C ARG A 324 30.02 -15.45 21.02
N VAL A 325 29.38 -15.52 22.18
CA VAL A 325 28.57 -14.43 22.73
C VAL A 325 29.19 -13.89 24.02
N SER A 326 29.19 -12.57 24.17
CA SER A 326 29.49 -11.90 25.44
C SER A 326 28.59 -10.68 25.61
N LEU A 327 28.26 -10.36 26.86
CA LEU A 327 27.29 -9.34 27.24
C LEU A 327 27.88 -8.54 28.39
N TRP A 328 27.83 -7.21 28.34
CA TRP A 328 28.30 -6.36 29.44
C TRP A 328 27.41 -5.14 29.65
N ASP A 329 27.38 -4.64 30.88
CA ASP A 329 26.69 -3.40 31.22
C ASP A 329 27.47 -2.18 30.71
N CYS A 330 26.80 -1.28 29.99
CA CYS A 330 27.40 -0.06 29.48
C CYS A 330 27.64 1.02 30.53
N THR A 331 27.14 0.85 31.75
CA THR A 331 27.35 1.76 32.87
C THR A 331 28.66 1.45 33.61
N THR A 332 28.89 0.17 33.93
CA THR A 332 30.06 -0.30 34.71
C THR A 332 31.18 -0.88 33.87
N GLY A 333 30.88 -1.46 32.71
CA GLY A 333 31.81 -2.30 31.94
C GLY A 333 31.94 -3.74 32.47
N GLU A 334 31.11 -4.15 33.44
CA GLU A 334 31.12 -5.51 34.00
C GLU A 334 30.48 -6.53 33.04
N GLU A 335 31.10 -7.71 32.90
CA GLU A 335 30.62 -8.79 32.03
C GLU A 335 29.52 -9.62 32.72
N ILE A 336 28.34 -9.65 32.11
CA ILE A 336 27.19 -10.44 32.54
C ILE A 336 27.29 -11.82 31.89
N CYS A 337 27.69 -12.80 32.70
CA CYS A 337 28.05 -14.12 32.19
C CYS A 337 26.86 -14.86 31.55
N VAL A 338 26.95 -15.09 30.23
CA VAL A 338 26.11 -16.06 29.52
C VAL A 338 26.50 -17.47 29.97
N LYS A 339 25.48 -18.27 30.30
CA LYS A 339 25.57 -19.57 30.97
C LYS A 339 25.25 -20.72 30.04
N THR A 340 24.22 -20.57 29.22
CA THR A 340 23.86 -21.49 28.13
C THR A 340 23.34 -20.70 26.93
N THR A 341 23.49 -21.28 25.73
CA THR A 341 22.86 -20.81 24.50
C THR A 341 21.90 -21.89 24.02
N THR A 342 20.60 -21.58 23.95
CA THR A 342 19.54 -22.52 23.59
C THR A 342 18.84 -22.08 22.31
N HIS A 343 18.81 -22.93 21.29
CA HIS A 343 18.17 -22.66 20.01
C HIS A 343 16.75 -23.25 19.96
N LEU A 344 15.74 -22.39 20.09
CA LEU A 344 14.32 -22.71 19.94
C LEU A 344 13.96 -22.71 18.44
N LEU A 345 14.43 -23.74 17.72
CA LEU A 345 14.37 -23.82 16.25
C LEU A 345 12.96 -23.78 15.65
N ALA A 346 11.92 -24.16 16.41
CA ALA A 346 10.53 -24.10 15.96
C ALA A 346 9.95 -22.67 16.06
N GLN A 347 10.45 -21.87 16.99
CA GLN A 347 10.11 -20.46 17.22
C GLN A 347 11.01 -19.51 16.41
N GLN A 348 12.10 -20.01 15.82
CA GLN A 348 13.20 -19.22 15.23
C GLN A 348 13.80 -18.24 16.25
N ILE A 349 14.04 -18.69 17.48
CA ILE A 349 14.61 -17.89 18.57
C ILE A 349 15.88 -18.54 19.12
N VAL A 350 16.88 -17.73 19.45
CA VAL A 350 18.04 -18.12 20.26
C VAL A 350 17.97 -17.41 21.61
N VAL A 351 18.18 -18.15 22.69
CA VAL A 351 18.08 -17.69 24.07
C VAL A 351 19.44 -17.84 24.76
N PHE A 352 19.92 -16.76 25.36
CA PHE A 352 21.13 -16.69 26.16
C PHE A 352 20.74 -16.64 27.63
N GLU A 353 20.79 -17.76 28.34
CA GLU A 353 20.55 -17.79 29.78
C GLU A 353 21.70 -17.08 30.50
N LEU A 354 21.38 -16.25 31.49
CA LEU A 354 22.36 -15.48 32.25
C LEU A 354 22.68 -16.16 33.59
N ALA A 355 23.87 -15.90 34.12
CA ALA A 355 24.28 -16.37 35.45
C ALA A 355 23.61 -15.59 36.60
N SER A 356 23.16 -14.36 36.33
CA SER A 356 22.48 -13.45 37.26
C SER A 356 21.29 -12.78 36.57
N THR A 357 20.29 -12.38 37.36
CA THR A 357 19.18 -11.56 36.86
C THR A 357 19.67 -10.14 36.57
N VAL A 358 19.37 -9.64 35.38
CA VAL A 358 19.53 -8.24 34.99
C VAL A 358 18.30 -7.48 35.44
N SER A 359 18.49 -6.44 36.25
CA SER A 359 17.43 -5.53 36.68
C SER A 359 17.02 -4.55 35.58
N LYS A 360 15.73 -4.19 35.60
CA LYS A 360 15.15 -3.14 34.76
C LYS A 360 15.94 -1.83 34.82
N GLY A 361 16.11 -1.21 33.66
CA GLY A 361 16.79 0.07 33.47
C GLY A 361 18.27 -0.05 33.06
N LEU A 362 18.85 -1.24 33.11
CA LEU A 362 20.22 -1.47 32.63
C LEU A 362 20.29 -1.45 31.09
N VAL A 363 21.31 -0.76 30.57
CA VAL A 363 21.67 -0.74 29.15
C VAL A 363 22.90 -1.60 28.94
N LEU A 364 22.79 -2.64 28.11
CA LEU A 364 23.83 -3.63 27.88
C LEU A 364 24.30 -3.59 26.43
N GLU A 365 25.54 -3.99 26.16
CA GLU A 365 26.05 -4.25 24.81
C GLU A 365 26.26 -5.76 24.65
N LEU A 366 25.54 -6.37 23.70
CA LEU A 366 25.59 -7.80 23.37
C LEU A 366 26.46 -7.97 22.12
N SER A 367 27.62 -8.62 22.25
CA SER A 367 28.50 -8.92 21.12
C SER A 367 28.39 -10.39 20.70
N ILE A 368 28.05 -10.61 19.43
CA ILE A 368 28.02 -11.89 18.73
C ILE A 368 29.22 -11.92 17.78
N GLY A 369 30.30 -12.58 18.20
CA GLY A 369 31.62 -12.45 17.60
C GLY A 369 31.78 -13.05 16.19
N VAL A 370 30.98 -14.08 15.86
CA VAL A 370 30.82 -14.62 14.50
C VAL A 370 29.39 -15.17 14.37
N PHE A 371 28.80 -15.07 13.18
CA PHE A 371 27.69 -15.91 12.72
C PHE A 371 27.82 -16.15 11.20
N GLN A 372 27.19 -17.21 10.69
CA GLN A 372 27.07 -17.46 9.25
C GLN A 372 25.64 -17.87 8.86
N SER A 373 25.06 -17.19 7.86
CA SER A 373 23.85 -17.67 7.19
C SER A 373 24.19 -18.62 6.03
N ARG A 374 23.48 -19.74 6.01
CA ARG A 374 23.31 -20.65 4.87
C ARG A 374 22.35 -20.00 3.85
N PRO A 375 22.19 -20.51 2.61
CA PRO A 375 21.42 -19.86 1.55
C PRO A 375 20.11 -19.23 2.03
N SER A 376 20.12 -17.89 2.09
CA SER A 376 19.21 -17.13 2.95
C SER A 376 17.96 -16.73 2.19
N VAL A 377 16.78 -17.12 2.70
CA VAL A 377 15.56 -16.37 2.41
C VAL A 377 15.82 -14.92 2.88
N GLY A 378 15.33 -13.93 2.14
CA GLY A 378 15.63 -12.52 2.41
C GLY A 378 16.90 -11.96 1.75
N ILE A 379 17.67 -12.77 1.00
CA ILE A 379 18.66 -12.26 0.04
C ILE A 379 18.21 -12.64 -1.38
N HIS A 380 17.96 -11.64 -2.22
CA HIS A 380 17.65 -11.82 -3.64
C HIS A 380 18.89 -11.54 -4.50
N ARG A 381 18.93 -12.10 -5.71
CA ARG A 381 20.10 -11.98 -6.59
C ARG A 381 19.76 -12.07 -8.07
N SER A 382 20.15 -11.05 -8.83
CA SER A 382 20.20 -11.12 -10.30
C SER A 382 21.58 -11.55 -10.79
N ARG A 383 21.62 -12.36 -11.85
CA ARG A 383 22.84 -12.68 -12.59
C ARG A 383 22.77 -12.03 -13.96
N ALA A 384 23.88 -11.41 -14.39
CA ALA A 384 24.04 -10.95 -15.76
C ALA A 384 23.85 -12.14 -16.72
N GLN A 385 22.86 -12.05 -17.61
CA GLN A 385 22.52 -13.15 -18.51
C GLN A 385 23.59 -13.33 -19.59
N GLN A 386 23.81 -14.57 -20.05
CA GLN A 386 24.92 -14.87 -20.96
C GLN A 386 24.81 -14.14 -22.32
N TRP A 387 23.58 -13.89 -22.77
CA TRP A 387 23.26 -13.11 -23.97
C TRP A 387 23.33 -11.59 -23.75
N GLU A 388 23.30 -11.11 -22.50
CA GLU A 388 23.24 -9.71 -22.15
C GLU A 388 24.35 -9.34 -21.13
N ARG A 389 25.61 -9.49 -21.56
CA ARG A 389 26.79 -9.24 -20.72
C ARG A 389 26.94 -7.79 -20.22
N SER A 390 26.16 -6.85 -20.75
CA SER A 390 26.03 -5.47 -20.27
C SER A 390 25.36 -5.39 -18.90
N ARG A 391 24.33 -6.20 -18.64
CA ARG A 391 23.55 -6.21 -17.40
C ARG A 391 24.45 -6.38 -16.17
N ALA A 392 24.13 -5.69 -15.08
CA ALA A 392 24.80 -5.92 -13.80
C ALA A 392 24.39 -7.29 -13.24
N SER A 393 25.30 -7.96 -12.52
CA SER A 393 24.86 -8.91 -11.50
C SER A 393 24.62 -8.12 -10.22
N THR A 394 23.51 -8.39 -9.54
CA THR A 394 23.11 -7.69 -8.32
C THR A 394 22.80 -8.69 -7.21
N LEU A 395 23.02 -8.27 -5.97
CA LEU A 395 22.56 -8.96 -4.77
C LEU A 395 21.95 -7.91 -3.85
N GLY A 396 20.75 -8.16 -3.34
CA GLY A 396 20.04 -7.24 -2.47
C GLY A 396 19.21 -7.95 -1.40
N THR A 397 18.69 -7.19 -0.46
CA THR A 397 17.92 -7.69 0.70
C THR A 397 16.41 -7.67 0.45
N VAL A 398 15.68 -8.51 1.18
CA VAL A 398 14.20 -8.59 1.22
C VAL A 398 13.78 -9.00 2.63
N PHE A 399 13.95 -8.13 3.63
CA PHE A 399 13.81 -8.53 5.05
C PHE A 399 12.38 -8.41 5.61
N GLN A 400 11.46 -7.82 4.85
CA GLN A 400 10.01 -7.78 5.12
C GLN A 400 9.42 -9.18 5.39
N MET A 401 8.47 -9.28 6.32
CA MET A 401 7.93 -10.55 6.83
C MET A 401 9.01 -11.50 7.38
N ARG A 402 9.67 -11.09 8.47
CA ARG A 402 10.53 -11.94 9.31
C ARG A 402 11.74 -12.55 8.58
N LYS A 403 12.35 -11.78 7.67
CA LYS A 403 13.45 -12.25 6.82
C LYS A 403 14.81 -11.64 7.19
N ALA A 404 14.87 -10.70 8.14
CA ALA A 404 16.14 -10.26 8.72
C ALA A 404 16.77 -11.37 9.58
N ARG A 405 15.96 -12.11 10.37
CA ARG A 405 16.39 -13.26 11.19
C ARG A 405 16.98 -14.43 10.41
N ASN A 406 16.90 -14.43 9.07
CA ASN A 406 17.61 -15.40 8.22
C ASN A 406 19.06 -14.99 7.92
N ALA A 407 19.35 -13.68 7.95
CA ALA A 407 20.62 -13.08 7.58
C ALA A 407 21.52 -12.78 8.80
N PHE A 408 20.95 -12.24 9.88
CA PHE A 408 21.66 -11.96 11.15
C PHE A 408 20.73 -12.11 12.37
N PRO A 409 21.24 -12.50 13.56
CA PRO A 409 20.42 -12.60 14.78
C PRO A 409 19.95 -11.22 15.24
N CYS A 410 18.64 -11.03 15.45
CA CYS A 410 18.07 -9.71 15.77
C CYS A 410 16.68 -9.76 16.42
N PHE A 411 16.21 -8.64 16.96
CA PHE A 411 14.83 -8.45 17.43
C PHE A 411 13.88 -8.24 16.24
N ASP A 412 13.65 -9.31 15.46
CA ASP A 412 12.99 -9.23 14.15
C ASP A 412 11.44 -9.12 14.17
N LEU A 413 10.90 -8.02 14.71
CA LEU A 413 9.47 -7.64 14.62
C LEU A 413 9.27 -6.13 14.41
N PRO A 414 8.15 -5.67 13.81
CA PRO A 414 7.93 -4.25 13.46
C PRO A 414 7.91 -3.27 14.64
N VAL A 415 7.60 -3.71 15.86
CA VAL A 415 7.68 -2.90 17.09
C VAL A 415 9.12 -2.48 17.45
N PHE A 416 10.12 -3.25 17.03
CA PHE A 416 11.51 -3.09 17.46
C PHE A 416 12.31 -2.15 16.53
N LYS A 417 11.98 -0.85 16.55
CA LYS A 417 12.78 0.16 15.86
C LYS A 417 14.08 0.45 16.62
N ALA A 418 15.21 0.38 15.93
CA ALA A 418 16.54 0.67 16.45
C ALA A 418 17.40 1.40 15.42
N GLU A 419 18.46 2.06 15.87
CA GLU A 419 19.47 2.62 14.98
C GLU A 419 20.34 1.50 14.38
N MET A 420 20.82 1.68 13.14
CA MET A 420 21.64 0.67 12.44
C MET A 420 22.92 1.30 11.91
N GLU A 421 24.07 0.74 12.28
CA GLU A 421 25.39 1.01 11.68
C GLU A 421 25.82 -0.20 10.86
N LEU A 422 26.04 0.00 9.56
CA LEU A 422 26.34 -1.09 8.63
C LEU A 422 27.72 -0.91 7.99
N CYS A 423 28.55 -1.94 8.11
CA CYS A 423 29.79 -2.11 7.34
C CYS A 423 29.69 -3.39 6.50
N LEU A 424 29.84 -3.26 5.18
CA LEU A 424 29.85 -4.38 4.25
C LEU A 424 31.27 -4.67 3.76
N THR A 425 31.67 -5.94 3.77
CA THR A 425 32.90 -6.44 3.12
C THR A 425 32.51 -7.33 1.94
N TYR A 426 33.14 -7.13 0.78
CA TYR A 426 32.75 -7.77 -0.48
C TYR A 426 33.92 -7.88 -1.49
N PRO A 427 33.84 -8.76 -2.50
CA PRO A 427 34.85 -8.86 -3.56
C PRO A 427 35.12 -7.54 -4.30
N ARG A 428 36.37 -7.33 -4.73
CA ARG A 428 36.75 -6.14 -5.51
C ARG A 428 35.95 -6.01 -6.82
N GLY A 429 35.64 -4.77 -7.20
CA GLY A 429 34.85 -4.47 -8.40
C GLY A 429 33.33 -4.56 -8.18
N ILE A 430 32.88 -4.46 -6.92
CA ILE A 430 31.48 -4.36 -6.53
C ILE A 430 31.24 -2.97 -5.92
N HIS A 431 30.11 -2.35 -6.26
CA HIS A 431 29.62 -1.12 -5.66
C HIS A 431 28.51 -1.45 -4.66
N ALA A 432 28.51 -0.78 -3.50
CA ALA A 432 27.53 -0.99 -2.45
C ALA A 432 26.63 0.23 -2.21
N ARG A 433 25.38 -0.02 -1.83
CA ARG A 433 24.42 0.96 -1.30
C ARG A 433 23.71 0.38 -0.07
N SER A 434 23.23 1.27 0.79
CA SER A 434 22.44 0.99 1.99
C SER A 434 21.33 2.06 2.11
N ASN A 435 20.51 1.99 3.15
CA ASN A 435 19.53 3.02 3.53
C ASN A 435 20.11 4.45 3.60
N THR A 436 21.40 4.55 3.95
CA THR A 436 22.09 5.80 4.28
C THR A 436 23.34 6.05 3.40
N PRO A 437 23.87 7.29 3.36
CA PRO A 437 25.10 7.61 2.65
C PRO A 437 26.32 6.80 3.09
N VAL A 438 27.25 6.55 2.17
CA VAL A 438 28.56 5.92 2.44
C VAL A 438 29.46 6.92 3.19
N ILE A 439 29.96 6.53 4.37
CA ILE A 439 30.90 7.35 5.17
C ILE A 439 32.36 6.93 4.98
N SER A 440 32.61 5.66 4.62
CA SER A 440 33.94 5.17 4.28
C SER A 440 33.85 4.06 3.24
N THR A 441 34.86 3.97 2.37
CA THR A 441 34.90 2.97 1.30
C THR A 441 36.33 2.54 1.01
N SER A 442 36.48 1.28 0.63
CA SER A 442 37.74 0.66 0.18
C SER A 442 37.48 -0.18 -1.07
N PRO A 443 38.52 -0.69 -1.75
CA PRO A 443 38.34 -1.58 -2.91
C PRO A 443 37.51 -2.84 -2.64
N SER A 444 37.28 -3.22 -1.37
CA SER A 444 36.56 -4.43 -0.95
C SER A 444 35.66 -4.24 0.27
N SER A 445 35.31 -2.99 0.63
CA SER A 445 34.35 -2.71 1.71
C SER A 445 33.73 -1.32 1.60
N SER A 446 32.57 -1.11 2.23
CA SER A 446 32.02 0.22 2.52
C SER A 446 31.26 0.21 3.84
N CYS A 447 31.38 1.28 4.61
CA CYS A 447 30.53 1.55 5.77
C CYS A 447 29.61 2.74 5.49
N PHE A 448 28.42 2.70 6.07
CA PHE A 448 27.35 3.68 5.87
C PHE A 448 27.09 4.48 7.15
N ALA A 449 26.53 5.68 7.00
CA ALA A 449 26.10 6.48 8.15
C ALA A 449 25.04 5.74 8.96
N ARG A 450 24.96 6.02 10.27
CA ARG A 450 23.93 5.45 11.14
C ARG A 450 22.53 5.80 10.62
N THR A 451 21.62 4.84 10.57
CA THR A 451 20.21 5.08 10.24
C THR A 451 19.49 5.77 11.41
N PRO A 452 18.41 6.53 11.14
CA PRO A 452 17.35 6.74 12.13
C PRO A 452 16.80 5.41 12.66
N LYS A 453 15.95 5.47 13.69
CA LYS A 453 15.34 4.27 14.28
C LYS A 453 14.38 3.60 13.30
N ILE A 454 14.79 2.43 12.80
CA ILE A 454 14.03 1.58 11.86
C ILE A 454 13.88 0.16 12.41
N PRO A 455 12.79 -0.56 12.10
CA PRO A 455 12.70 -1.99 12.37
C PRO A 455 13.67 -2.78 11.50
N SER A 456 14.06 -3.97 11.97
CA SER A 456 14.95 -4.92 11.28
C SER A 456 14.66 -5.12 9.79
N TYR A 457 13.38 -5.13 9.43
CA TYR A 457 12.91 -5.47 8.09
C TYR A 457 13.19 -4.41 7.03
N LEU A 458 13.49 -3.17 7.44
CA LEU A 458 13.86 -2.06 6.56
C LEU A 458 15.36 -1.89 6.40
N LEU A 459 16.19 -2.59 7.18
CA LEU A 459 17.63 -2.58 6.95
C LEU A 459 17.90 -3.18 5.57
N ALA A 460 18.52 -2.41 4.68
CA ALA A 460 18.70 -2.82 3.31
C ALA A 460 20.10 -2.54 2.78
N PHE A 461 20.56 -3.42 1.90
CA PHE A 461 21.73 -3.14 1.08
C PHE A 461 21.61 -3.73 -0.31
N SER A 462 22.31 -3.12 -1.26
CA SER A 462 22.42 -3.61 -2.64
C SER A 462 23.88 -3.59 -3.08
N LEU A 463 24.34 -4.69 -3.67
CA LEU A 463 25.67 -4.90 -4.24
C LEU A 463 25.55 -5.08 -5.75
N LEU A 464 26.28 -4.27 -6.53
CA LEU A 464 26.22 -4.26 -7.99
C LEU A 464 27.62 -4.44 -8.61
N THR A 465 27.79 -5.39 -9.54
CA THR A 465 29.06 -5.60 -10.27
C THR A 465 29.34 -4.57 -11.37
N LYS A 466 28.33 -3.77 -11.71
CA LYS A 466 28.36 -2.70 -12.71
C LYS A 466 27.42 -1.62 -12.26
N LEU A 467 27.79 -0.37 -12.50
CA LEU A 467 27.06 0.79 -12.03
C LEU A 467 26.76 1.71 -13.21
N HIS A 468 25.49 1.82 -13.60
CA HIS A 468 24.99 3.10 -14.08
C HIS A 468 24.42 3.84 -12.88
N ARG A 469 24.80 5.11 -12.73
CA ARG A 469 24.36 6.02 -11.67
C ARG A 469 24.04 7.34 -12.34
N VAL A 470 22.82 7.84 -12.14
CA VAL A 470 22.48 9.24 -12.34
C VAL A 470 22.02 9.78 -10.99
N GLU A 471 22.39 11.01 -10.67
CA GLU A 471 22.04 11.65 -9.41
C GLU A 471 21.58 13.08 -9.68
N MET A 472 20.45 13.46 -9.07
CA MET A 472 19.76 14.72 -9.32
C MET A 472 19.31 15.28 -7.97
N LYS A 473 19.74 16.51 -7.65
CA LYS A 473 19.02 17.30 -6.64
C LYS A 473 17.76 17.80 -7.30
N LEU A 474 16.60 17.49 -6.72
CA LEU A 474 15.31 17.89 -7.25
C LEU A 474 15.12 19.42 -7.14
N ASP A 475 14.34 20.01 -8.05
CA ASP A 475 14.02 21.44 -8.11
C ASP A 475 13.01 21.89 -7.02
N PHE A 476 13.22 21.41 -5.80
CA PHE A 476 12.57 21.88 -4.59
C PHE A 476 13.54 21.71 -3.40
N PRO A 477 13.94 22.79 -2.69
CA PRO A 477 15.04 22.71 -1.71
C PRO A 477 14.87 21.66 -0.61
N GLU A 478 13.64 21.50 -0.10
CA GLU A 478 13.26 20.57 0.97
C GLU A 478 13.11 19.09 0.52
N LEU A 479 13.16 18.79 -0.78
CA LEU A 479 13.10 17.40 -1.27
C LEU A 479 14.51 16.77 -1.30
N PRO A 480 14.63 15.44 -1.14
CA PRO A 480 15.92 14.75 -1.14
C PRO A 480 16.66 14.89 -2.47
N THR A 481 17.97 14.64 -2.43
CA THR A 481 18.71 14.24 -3.64
C THR A 481 18.26 12.84 -4.05
N VAL A 482 17.93 12.63 -5.32
CA VAL A 482 17.55 11.31 -5.85
C VAL A 482 18.72 10.70 -6.61
N GLU A 483 19.05 9.43 -6.35
CA GLU A 483 20.01 8.64 -7.11
C GLU A 483 19.30 7.47 -7.80
N VAL A 484 19.43 7.33 -9.12
CA VAL A 484 18.90 6.18 -9.87
C VAL A 484 20.05 5.28 -10.32
N LEU A 485 19.89 3.99 -10.05
CA LEU A 485 20.92 2.95 -10.17
C LEU A 485 20.41 1.81 -11.05
N GLY A 486 21.14 1.41 -12.10
CA GLY A 486 20.66 0.37 -13.02
C GLY A 486 21.64 -0.10 -14.09
N ARG A 487 21.11 -0.67 -15.20
CA ARG A 487 21.91 -1.12 -16.36
C ARG A 487 22.65 0.03 -17.04
N SER A 488 23.80 -0.27 -17.64
CA SER A 488 24.65 0.67 -18.40
C SER A 488 24.04 1.27 -19.67
N HIS A 489 22.81 0.90 -20.02
CA HIS A 489 22.08 1.33 -21.23
C HIS A 489 20.60 1.56 -20.93
N MET A 490 20.27 2.07 -19.74
CA MET A 490 18.92 2.59 -19.48
C MET A 490 18.67 3.77 -20.42
N GLU A 491 17.50 3.82 -21.06
CA GLU A 491 17.17 4.92 -21.97
C GLU A 491 17.02 6.23 -21.18
N ALA A 492 17.48 7.35 -21.74
CA ALA A 492 17.38 8.66 -21.11
C ALA A 492 15.92 8.98 -20.74
N SER A 493 14.97 8.71 -21.64
CA SER A 493 13.54 8.84 -21.41
C SER A 493 12.99 8.00 -20.25
N SER A 494 13.60 6.84 -19.93
CA SER A 494 13.24 6.06 -18.73
C SER A 494 13.80 6.68 -17.46
N LEU A 495 15.03 7.21 -17.50
CA LEU A 495 15.64 7.92 -16.38
C LEU A 495 14.88 9.22 -16.07
N ASP A 496 14.61 10.04 -17.09
CA ASP A 496 13.86 11.29 -16.98
C ASP A 496 12.46 11.05 -16.40
N TRP A 497 11.78 9.98 -16.83
CA TRP A 497 10.51 9.55 -16.25
C TRP A 497 10.65 9.14 -14.78
N VAL A 498 11.65 8.31 -14.40
CA VAL A 498 11.86 7.93 -12.99
C VAL A 498 12.09 9.15 -12.12
N PHE A 499 12.90 10.12 -12.54
CA PHE A 499 13.13 11.36 -11.78
C PHE A 499 11.87 12.22 -11.66
N ASN A 500 11.13 12.43 -12.76
CA ASN A 500 9.90 13.22 -12.75
C ASN A 500 8.79 12.56 -11.91
N GLU A 501 8.63 11.25 -11.99
CA GLU A 501 7.68 10.48 -11.19
C GLU A 501 8.01 10.56 -9.69
N THR A 502 9.30 10.46 -9.37
CA THR A 502 9.81 10.57 -8.01
C THR A 502 9.59 11.97 -7.45
N PHE A 503 9.90 13.01 -8.24
CA PHE A 503 9.63 14.40 -7.90
C PHE A 503 8.14 14.64 -7.60
N GLN A 504 7.25 14.28 -8.53
CA GLN A 504 5.82 14.49 -8.37
C GLN A 504 5.27 13.76 -7.13
N THR A 505 5.68 12.51 -6.89
CA THR A 505 5.22 11.71 -5.73
C THR A 505 5.71 12.32 -4.41
N LEU A 506 7.00 12.65 -4.31
CA LEU A 506 7.58 13.28 -3.11
C LEU A 506 6.94 14.65 -2.83
N HIS A 507 6.69 15.44 -3.88
CA HIS A 507 6.01 16.73 -3.76
C HIS A 507 4.57 16.55 -3.26
N LYS A 508 3.79 15.66 -3.87
CA LYS A 508 2.39 15.43 -3.48
C LYS A 508 2.26 14.85 -2.07
N MET A 509 3.19 13.99 -1.62
CA MET A 509 3.22 13.52 -0.22
C MET A 509 3.51 14.67 0.75
N ARG A 510 4.50 15.53 0.48
CA ARG A 510 4.78 16.72 1.30
C ARG A 510 3.61 17.71 1.32
N GLU A 511 2.99 17.95 0.17
CA GLU A 511 1.84 18.84 -0.01
C GLU A 511 0.57 18.35 0.72
N MET A 512 0.31 17.05 0.67
CA MET A 512 -0.84 16.42 1.33
C MET A 512 -0.67 16.34 2.86
N THR A 513 0.53 16.02 3.34
CA THR A 513 0.77 15.70 4.76
C THR A 513 1.38 16.85 5.56
N GLY A 514 2.08 17.79 4.91
CA GLY A 514 2.95 18.78 5.55
C GLY A 514 4.27 18.20 6.08
N VAL A 515 4.51 16.89 5.94
CA VAL A 515 5.68 16.18 6.48
C VAL A 515 6.71 15.97 5.37
N ALA A 516 7.91 16.54 5.54
CA ALA A 516 9.00 16.37 4.59
C ALA A 516 9.51 14.91 4.56
N TYR A 517 10.13 14.52 3.45
CA TYR A 517 10.79 13.23 3.34
C TYR A 517 11.97 13.15 4.34
N PRO A 518 12.10 12.06 5.13
CA PRO A 518 12.90 12.09 6.37
C PRO A 518 14.43 11.94 6.22
N LEU A 519 14.96 11.74 5.01
CA LEU A 519 16.41 11.61 4.76
C LEU A 519 16.89 12.64 3.73
N GLU A 520 18.18 12.99 3.74
CA GLU A 520 18.78 13.89 2.75
C GLU A 520 18.77 13.33 1.32
N LYS A 521 18.63 12.00 1.19
CA LYS A 521 18.78 11.26 -0.06
C LYS A 521 17.84 10.06 -0.16
N LEU A 522 17.32 9.83 -1.36
CA LEU A 522 16.59 8.62 -1.77
C LEU A 522 17.35 7.93 -2.91
N SER A 523 17.65 6.64 -2.76
CA SER A 523 18.33 5.83 -3.79
C SER A 523 17.37 4.79 -4.36
N LEU A 524 17.19 4.80 -5.69
CA LEU A 524 16.31 3.91 -6.44
C LEU A 524 17.14 2.88 -7.21
N VAL A 525 17.07 1.60 -6.79
CA VAL A 525 17.80 0.50 -7.42
C VAL A 525 16.91 -0.27 -8.39
N VAL A 526 17.12 -0.08 -9.68
CA VAL A 526 16.45 -0.87 -10.73
C VAL A 526 17.15 -2.21 -10.87
N SER A 527 16.45 -3.30 -10.57
CA SER A 527 17.04 -4.64 -10.49
C SER A 527 16.09 -5.76 -10.91
N SER A 528 16.59 -7.00 -10.91
CA SER A 528 15.73 -8.18 -10.99
C SER A 528 15.38 -8.64 -9.58
N LEU A 529 14.14 -8.38 -9.17
CA LEU A 529 13.51 -8.95 -7.99
C LEU A 529 12.97 -10.37 -8.31
N PRO A 530 12.62 -11.19 -7.29
CA PRO A 530 11.85 -12.40 -7.48
C PRO A 530 10.52 -12.12 -8.19
N ASP A 531 10.02 -13.05 -9.00
CA ASP A 531 8.91 -12.83 -9.94
C ASP A 531 7.58 -12.35 -9.31
N ALA A 532 7.38 -12.54 -8.01
CA ALA A 532 6.22 -12.07 -7.26
C ALA A 532 6.30 -10.58 -6.84
N LEU A 533 7.49 -9.97 -6.86
CA LEU A 533 7.75 -8.63 -6.32
C LEU A 533 8.03 -7.61 -7.43
N GLN A 534 7.25 -6.53 -7.44
CA GLN A 534 7.42 -5.40 -8.35
C GLN A 534 8.27 -4.26 -7.76
N GLY A 535 8.43 -4.24 -6.45
CA GLY A 535 9.28 -3.30 -5.71
C GLY A 535 9.56 -3.81 -4.29
N ILE A 536 10.47 -3.14 -3.58
CA ILE A 536 10.71 -3.26 -2.14
C ILE A 536 10.98 -1.86 -1.60
N GLU A 537 10.31 -1.48 -0.52
CA GLU A 537 10.13 -0.11 -0.08
C GLU A 537 11.22 0.46 0.85
N ASN A 538 12.32 -0.26 1.10
CA ASN A 538 13.21 0.02 2.23
C ASN A 538 13.67 1.50 2.32
N LEU A 539 13.47 2.14 3.47
CA LEU A 539 13.79 3.56 3.72
C LEU A 539 15.14 4.01 3.12
N GLY A 540 15.10 4.94 2.16
CA GLY A 540 16.29 5.49 1.49
C GLY A 540 16.94 4.59 0.43
N LEU A 541 16.57 3.30 0.35
CA LEU A 541 17.03 2.33 -0.65
C LEU A 541 15.87 1.48 -1.20
N VAL A 542 14.98 2.14 -1.92
CA VAL A 542 13.89 1.50 -2.67
C VAL A 542 14.49 0.69 -3.82
N THR A 543 14.05 -0.57 -3.97
CA THR A 543 14.43 -1.42 -5.12
C THR A 543 13.21 -1.62 -6.01
N ILE A 544 13.34 -1.42 -7.33
CA ILE A 544 12.26 -1.53 -8.30
C ILE A 544 12.54 -2.69 -9.27
N GLN A 545 11.52 -3.52 -9.56
CA GLN A 545 11.60 -4.55 -10.58
C GLN A 545 11.77 -3.92 -11.95
N GLU A 546 12.74 -4.38 -12.72
CA GLU A 546 13.17 -3.70 -13.94
C GLU A 546 12.08 -3.57 -15.03
N SER A 547 11.21 -4.58 -15.15
CA SER A 547 10.04 -4.53 -16.06
C SER A 547 8.94 -3.56 -15.61
N ALA A 548 8.99 -3.05 -14.37
CA ALA A 548 8.07 -2.01 -13.91
C ALA A 548 8.38 -0.63 -14.53
N ILE A 549 9.63 -0.37 -14.94
CA ILE A 549 10.03 0.92 -15.55
C ILE A 549 10.22 0.85 -17.07
N GLU A 550 10.06 -0.33 -17.67
CA GLU A 550 10.26 -0.57 -19.11
C GLU A 550 9.17 0.09 -19.98
N TYR A 551 7.96 0.28 -19.43
CA TYR A 551 6.81 0.82 -20.14
C TYR A 551 6.17 2.04 -19.43
N PRO A 552 6.88 3.18 -19.33
CA PRO A 552 6.46 4.40 -18.61
C PRO A 552 5.26 5.15 -19.23
N LYS A 553 4.47 4.47 -20.09
CA LYS A 553 3.20 4.94 -20.66
C LYS A 553 1.99 4.22 -20.06
N HIS A 554 2.21 3.27 -19.15
CA HIS A 554 1.15 2.51 -18.52
C HIS A 554 0.97 2.93 -17.06
N LEU A 555 -0.27 3.16 -16.65
CA LEU A 555 -0.66 3.46 -15.27
C LEU A 555 0.00 2.51 -14.25
N ARG A 556 0.19 1.23 -14.60
CA ARG A 556 0.88 0.24 -13.75
C ARG A 556 2.32 0.62 -13.40
N SER A 557 3.09 1.24 -14.31
CA SER A 557 4.45 1.67 -14.05
C SER A 557 4.49 2.83 -13.06
N HIS A 558 3.61 3.81 -13.26
CA HIS A 558 3.41 4.94 -12.37
C HIS A 558 2.98 4.48 -10.97
N ALA A 559 1.93 3.65 -10.92
CA ALA A 559 1.44 3.02 -9.69
C ALA A 559 2.56 2.34 -8.90
N ILE A 560 3.34 1.45 -9.52
CA ILE A 560 4.43 0.74 -8.81
C ILE A 560 5.45 1.71 -8.22
N LEU A 561 5.94 2.70 -8.98
CA LEU A 561 6.97 3.61 -8.50
C LEU A 561 6.41 4.55 -7.40
N ALA A 562 5.22 5.11 -7.59
CA ALA A 562 4.56 5.93 -6.58
C ALA A 562 4.33 5.16 -5.27
N HIS A 563 3.86 3.91 -5.35
CA HIS A 563 3.58 3.05 -4.18
C HIS A 563 4.82 2.86 -3.28
N GLN A 564 5.98 2.58 -3.88
CA GLN A 564 7.22 2.39 -3.11
C GLN A 564 7.75 3.69 -2.48
N ILE A 565 7.43 4.85 -3.06
CA ILE A 565 7.83 6.17 -2.54
C ILE A 565 6.86 6.63 -1.44
N VAL A 566 5.57 6.35 -1.54
CA VAL A 566 4.57 6.63 -0.48
C VAL A 566 4.89 5.85 0.81
N HIS A 567 5.40 4.63 0.69
CA HIS A 567 5.83 3.82 1.83
C HIS A 567 6.91 4.50 2.71
N GLN A 568 7.70 5.42 2.16
CA GLN A 568 8.70 6.20 2.92
C GLN A 568 8.08 7.01 4.07
N TRP A 569 6.77 7.29 4.00
CA TRP A 569 5.95 7.78 5.12
C TRP A 569 5.17 6.65 5.78
N ILE A 570 4.39 5.89 4.99
CA ILE A 570 3.47 4.84 5.47
C ILE A 570 4.09 3.45 5.26
N GLY A 571 4.96 3.06 6.17
CA GLY A 571 5.68 1.79 6.14
C GLY A 571 7.12 1.87 6.60
N ASP A 572 7.67 3.09 6.63
CA ASP A 572 9.00 3.38 7.15
C ASP A 572 8.95 4.32 8.38
N LEU A 573 8.50 5.56 8.16
CA LEU A 573 8.44 6.60 9.18
C LEU A 573 7.41 6.23 10.27
N VAL A 574 6.19 5.92 9.87
CA VAL A 574 5.19 5.19 10.67
C VAL A 574 5.14 3.74 10.17
N THR A 575 5.27 2.77 11.08
CA THR A 575 5.14 1.34 10.76
C THR A 575 4.00 0.73 11.57
N VAL A 576 3.53 -0.45 11.18
CA VAL A 576 2.73 -1.29 12.08
C VAL A 576 3.55 -1.75 13.30
N SER A 577 2.89 -2.10 14.42
CA SER A 577 3.54 -2.73 15.58
C SER A 577 3.70 -4.24 15.43
N SER A 578 2.75 -4.90 14.75
CA SER A 578 2.76 -6.33 14.49
C SER A 578 2.47 -6.64 13.02
N TRP A 579 3.01 -7.75 12.52
CA TRP A 579 2.70 -8.24 11.17
C TRP A 579 1.21 -8.55 10.97
N LYS A 580 0.43 -8.71 12.06
CA LYS A 580 -1.03 -8.88 11.97
C LYS A 580 -1.72 -7.67 11.31
N ASP A 581 -1.17 -6.48 11.52
CA ASP A 581 -1.79 -5.20 11.16
C ASP A 581 -1.39 -4.74 9.73
N VAL A 582 -0.57 -5.51 9.01
CA VAL A 582 0.16 -5.08 7.80
C VAL A 582 -0.73 -4.59 6.64
N CYS A 583 -1.98 -5.05 6.56
CA CYS A 583 -2.91 -4.58 5.54
C CYS A 583 -3.34 -3.12 5.72
N LEU A 584 -3.17 -2.54 6.92
CA LEU A 584 -3.36 -1.10 7.13
C LEU A 584 -2.32 -0.31 6.32
N GLN A 585 -1.06 -0.73 6.42
CA GLN A 585 0.09 -0.13 5.74
C GLN A 585 -0.01 -0.27 4.21
N HIS A 586 -0.17 -1.49 3.70
CA HIS A 586 -0.32 -1.69 2.25
C HIS A 586 -1.63 -1.12 1.68
N GLY A 587 -2.72 -1.16 2.45
CA GLY A 587 -4.00 -0.60 2.04
C GLY A 587 -3.97 0.92 1.90
N LEU A 588 -3.43 1.60 2.91
CA LEU A 588 -3.33 3.06 2.93
C LEU A 588 -2.34 3.55 1.87
N THR A 589 -1.18 2.89 1.72
CA THR A 589 -0.23 3.19 0.64
C THR A 589 -0.85 2.98 -0.74
N GLY A 590 -1.58 1.87 -0.95
CA GLY A 590 -2.28 1.61 -2.21
C GLY A 590 -3.31 2.67 -2.55
N TYR A 591 -4.08 3.14 -1.56
CA TYR A 591 -5.06 4.20 -1.80
C TYR A 591 -4.42 5.58 -2.02
N LEU A 592 -3.37 5.92 -1.26
CA LEU A 592 -2.57 7.13 -1.47
C LEU A 592 -1.91 7.16 -2.85
N GLU A 593 -1.43 6.02 -3.32
CA GLU A 593 -0.92 5.85 -4.68
C GLU A 593 -2.00 6.13 -5.75
N TRP A 594 -3.25 5.72 -5.53
CA TRP A 594 -4.36 6.09 -6.43
C TRP A 594 -4.63 7.59 -6.41
N LEU A 595 -4.71 8.20 -5.22
CA LEU A 595 -4.91 9.64 -5.07
C LEU A 595 -3.80 10.45 -5.78
N ILE A 596 -2.53 10.06 -5.62
CA ILE A 596 -1.38 10.77 -6.17
C ILE A 596 -1.29 10.57 -7.70
N THR A 597 -1.39 9.33 -8.19
CA THR A 597 -1.34 9.06 -9.63
C THR A 597 -2.49 9.70 -10.40
N SER A 598 -3.66 9.92 -9.76
CA SER A 598 -4.78 10.67 -10.33
C SER A 598 -4.51 12.16 -10.60
N LYS A 599 -3.36 12.69 -10.15
CA LYS A 599 -2.94 14.08 -10.36
C LYS A 599 -1.78 14.23 -11.35
N PHE A 600 -1.31 13.12 -11.95
CA PHE A 600 -0.25 13.17 -12.96
C PHE A 600 -0.86 13.48 -14.34
N ALA A 601 -0.55 14.66 -14.88
CA ALA A 601 -1.11 15.16 -16.13
C ALA A 601 -0.80 14.30 -17.38
N SER A 602 0.06 13.29 -17.26
CA SER A 602 0.34 12.29 -18.29
C SER A 602 -0.62 11.10 -18.33
N LEU A 603 -1.61 11.02 -17.43
CA LEU A 603 -2.48 9.85 -17.25
C LEU A 603 -3.97 10.22 -17.32
N GLU A 604 -4.52 10.26 -18.54
CA GLU A 604 -5.94 10.55 -18.80
C GLU A 604 -6.88 9.50 -18.14
N ASP A 605 -6.50 8.22 -18.11
CA ASP A 605 -7.28 7.11 -17.52
C ASP A 605 -7.06 6.91 -15.99
N SER A 606 -6.53 7.89 -15.26
CA SER A 606 -6.13 7.72 -13.84
C SER A 606 -7.25 7.88 -12.79
N ASN A 607 -8.52 7.75 -13.19
CA ASN A 607 -9.69 7.98 -12.34
C ASN A 607 -9.75 7.03 -11.12
N VAL A 608 -9.82 7.60 -9.91
CA VAL A 608 -9.77 6.85 -8.64
C VAL A 608 -10.99 5.95 -8.42
N ASP A 609 -12.20 6.42 -8.74
CA ASP A 609 -13.43 5.62 -8.57
C ASP A 609 -13.43 4.42 -9.52
N GLU A 610 -12.90 4.56 -10.75
CA GLU A 610 -12.77 3.45 -11.68
C GLU A 610 -11.74 2.41 -11.23
N ARG A 611 -10.59 2.87 -10.73
CA ARG A 611 -9.59 1.98 -10.11
C ARG A 611 -10.16 1.24 -8.89
N CYS A 612 -10.95 1.93 -8.07
CA CYS A 612 -11.68 1.33 -6.96
C CYS A 612 -12.67 0.27 -7.45
N ARG A 613 -13.51 0.59 -8.45
CA ARG A 613 -14.49 -0.34 -9.02
C ARG A 613 -13.84 -1.60 -9.59
N GLU A 614 -12.70 -1.47 -10.28
CA GLU A 614 -11.93 -2.62 -10.76
C GLU A 614 -11.39 -3.46 -9.58
N ALA A 615 -10.74 -2.82 -8.60
CA ALA A 615 -10.19 -3.51 -7.42
C ALA A 615 -11.29 -4.20 -6.58
N LYS A 616 -12.42 -3.54 -6.34
CA LYS A 616 -13.64 -4.09 -5.72
C LYS A 616 -14.08 -5.34 -6.49
N MET A 617 -14.26 -5.23 -7.79
CA MET A 617 -14.74 -6.35 -8.61
C MET A 617 -13.75 -7.52 -8.62
N ASN A 618 -12.45 -7.26 -8.74
CA ASN A 618 -11.39 -8.28 -8.72
C ASN A 618 -11.29 -8.97 -7.35
N SER A 619 -11.50 -8.23 -6.25
CA SER A 619 -11.38 -8.76 -4.89
C SER A 619 -12.61 -9.58 -4.49
N LEU A 620 -13.82 -9.08 -4.78
CA LEU A 620 -15.09 -9.81 -4.57
C LEU A 620 -15.18 -11.11 -5.38
N HIS A 621 -14.42 -11.25 -6.48
CA HIS A 621 -14.27 -12.50 -7.23
C HIS A 621 -13.18 -13.44 -6.69
N ARG A 622 -12.18 -12.94 -5.96
CA ARG A 622 -11.11 -13.76 -5.35
C ARG A 622 -11.35 -14.10 -3.89
N GLU A 623 -12.32 -13.48 -3.23
CA GLU A 623 -12.70 -13.80 -1.86
C GLU A 623 -13.12 -15.27 -1.74
N ILE A 624 -12.41 -16.03 -0.90
CA ILE A 624 -12.64 -17.45 -0.63
C ILE A 624 -13.24 -17.66 0.79
N GLY A 625 -13.52 -16.57 1.52
CA GLY A 625 -14.05 -16.59 2.87
C GLY A 625 -13.02 -17.05 3.90
N LYS A 626 -11.74 -16.70 3.72
CA LYS A 626 -10.60 -17.32 4.43
C LYS A 626 -9.68 -16.38 5.20
N PHE A 627 -9.63 -15.10 4.85
CA PHE A 627 -8.62 -14.18 5.37
C PHE A 627 -9.25 -12.89 5.86
N ASN A 628 -8.89 -12.49 7.07
CA ASN A 628 -9.12 -11.13 7.56
C ASN A 628 -8.05 -10.20 6.98
N LEU A 629 -8.23 -8.89 7.09
CA LEU A 629 -7.13 -7.93 6.88
C LEU A 629 -6.27 -7.77 8.14
N ILE A 630 -6.82 -8.10 9.31
CA ILE A 630 -6.07 -8.35 10.56
C ILE A 630 -5.96 -9.88 10.76
N ASP A 631 -4.88 -10.48 10.25
CA ASP A 631 -4.59 -11.92 10.30
C ASP A 631 -3.08 -12.15 10.51
N ASN A 632 -2.67 -13.30 11.07
CA ASN A 632 -1.25 -13.60 11.34
C ASN A 632 -0.51 -14.03 10.08
N PHE A 633 -0.35 -13.11 9.13
CA PHE A 633 0.41 -13.30 7.89
C PHE A 633 1.83 -13.77 8.19
N ARG A 634 2.20 -14.92 7.60
CA ARG A 634 3.55 -15.50 7.75
C ARG A 634 4.47 -15.16 6.59
N GLU A 635 3.94 -15.13 5.37
CA GLU A 635 4.68 -14.86 4.15
C GLU A 635 4.24 -13.55 3.49
N LEU A 636 5.19 -12.89 2.82
CA LEU A 636 4.97 -11.62 2.12
C LEU A 636 3.93 -11.77 0.99
N ASP A 637 4.12 -12.78 0.13
CA ASP A 637 3.22 -13.06 -0.99
C ASP A 637 1.78 -13.32 -0.50
N GLN A 638 1.59 -13.89 0.70
CA GLN A 638 0.25 -14.06 1.29
C GLN A 638 -0.38 -12.70 1.64
N ALA A 639 0.36 -11.84 2.34
CA ALA A 639 -0.14 -10.51 2.70
C ALA A 639 -0.42 -9.65 1.47
N LEU A 640 0.51 -9.57 0.50
CA LEU A 640 0.31 -8.78 -0.71
C LEU A 640 -0.94 -9.21 -1.50
N ASN A 641 -1.21 -10.53 -1.59
CA ASN A 641 -2.41 -11.05 -2.27
C ASN A 641 -3.72 -10.77 -1.51
N VAL A 642 -3.69 -10.65 -0.18
CA VAL A 642 -4.88 -10.38 0.66
C VAL A 642 -5.14 -8.88 0.81
N CYS A 643 -4.11 -8.09 1.13
CA CYS A 643 -4.24 -6.67 1.39
C CYS A 643 -4.52 -5.86 0.11
N GLY A 644 -3.92 -6.24 -1.02
CA GLY A 644 -3.69 -5.35 -2.18
C GLY A 644 -4.91 -4.83 -2.95
N GLU A 645 -6.12 -5.30 -2.66
CA GLU A 645 -7.36 -4.79 -3.29
C GLU A 645 -8.44 -4.42 -2.27
N LYS A 646 -8.81 -5.32 -1.34
CA LYS A 646 -9.84 -5.03 -0.33
C LYS A 646 -9.46 -3.83 0.55
N ALA A 647 -8.19 -3.73 0.98
CA ALA A 647 -7.78 -2.67 1.90
C ALA A 647 -7.77 -1.27 1.25
N PRO A 648 -7.21 -1.05 0.04
CA PRO A 648 -7.34 0.24 -0.65
C PRO A 648 -8.79 0.66 -0.93
N VAL A 649 -9.68 -0.28 -1.28
CA VAL A 649 -11.11 0.02 -1.49
C VAL A 649 -11.79 0.47 -0.19
N VAL A 650 -11.46 -0.13 0.96
CA VAL A 650 -11.99 0.33 2.26
C VAL A 650 -11.50 1.75 2.61
N PHE A 651 -10.26 2.10 2.27
CA PHE A 651 -9.77 3.48 2.46
C PHE A 651 -10.41 4.48 1.48
N HIS A 652 -10.70 4.09 0.23
CA HIS A 652 -11.50 4.90 -0.70
C HIS A 652 -12.94 5.11 -0.21
N MET A 653 -13.58 4.05 0.27
CA MET A 653 -14.92 4.11 0.86
C MET A 653 -14.96 5.04 2.08
N LEU A 654 -13.94 5.01 2.94
CA LEU A 654 -13.78 5.97 4.03
C LEU A 654 -13.62 7.42 3.52
N ASP A 655 -12.74 7.67 2.54
CA ASP A 655 -12.50 9.02 2.02
C ASP A 655 -13.72 9.61 1.30
N ASN A 656 -14.43 8.82 0.49
CA ASN A 656 -15.68 9.25 -0.13
C ASN A 656 -16.74 9.56 0.96
N GLY A 657 -16.82 8.73 2.01
CA GLY A 657 -17.85 8.83 3.03
C GLY A 657 -17.75 10.02 3.96
N PHE A 658 -16.55 10.33 4.47
CA PHE A 658 -16.33 11.50 5.32
C PHE A 658 -15.78 12.70 4.52
N GLY A 659 -15.76 12.58 3.19
CA GLY A 659 -15.35 13.59 2.21
C GLY A 659 -13.85 13.56 1.94
N HIS A 660 -13.45 13.82 0.69
CA HIS A 660 -12.10 13.58 0.13
C HIS A 660 -10.91 14.37 0.74
N LYS A 661 -11.11 14.90 1.95
CA LYS A 661 -10.11 15.54 2.82
C LYS A 661 -9.85 14.66 4.06
N LEU A 662 -10.59 13.56 4.27
CA LEU A 662 -10.43 12.65 5.41
C LEU A 662 -9.05 11.99 5.38
N ILE A 663 -8.72 11.22 4.34
CA ILE A 663 -7.48 10.46 4.28
C ILE A 663 -6.25 11.37 4.27
N PRO A 664 -6.19 12.48 3.51
CA PRO A 664 -5.15 13.50 3.68
C PRO A 664 -4.97 13.97 5.13
N ARG A 665 -6.06 14.27 5.84
CA ARG A 665 -6.02 14.70 7.25
C ARG A 665 -5.65 13.57 8.21
N PHE A 666 -6.12 12.35 7.97
CA PHE A 666 -5.81 11.15 8.75
C PHE A 666 -4.32 10.81 8.65
N VAL A 667 -3.78 10.77 7.43
CA VAL A 667 -2.36 10.51 7.16
C VAL A 667 -1.49 11.58 7.82
N LYS A 668 -1.88 12.86 7.70
CA LYS A 668 -1.21 13.96 8.42
C LYS A 668 -1.19 13.71 9.93
N LEU A 669 -2.34 13.49 10.56
CA LEU A 669 -2.44 13.29 12.02
C LEU A 669 -1.69 12.02 12.49
N LEU A 670 -1.69 10.96 11.68
CA LEU A 670 -0.97 9.71 11.94
C LEU A 670 0.55 9.95 11.96
N LEU A 671 1.07 10.72 10.99
CA LEU A 671 2.47 11.11 10.92
C LEU A 671 2.85 12.08 12.06
N GLU A 672 2.03 13.10 12.33
CA GLU A 672 2.26 14.07 13.41
C GLU A 672 2.30 13.41 14.80
N LYS A 673 1.47 12.38 15.07
CA LYS A 673 1.45 11.64 16.34
C LYS A 673 2.51 10.52 16.44
N PHE A 674 2.88 9.88 15.33
CA PHE A 674 3.60 8.60 15.34
C PHE A 674 4.84 8.50 14.43
N ALA A 675 5.33 9.59 13.85
CA ALA A 675 6.64 9.58 13.16
C ALA A 675 7.74 8.94 14.03
N TRP A 676 8.55 8.08 13.41
CA TRP A 676 9.58 7.23 14.06
C TRP A 676 9.06 6.20 15.07
N ARG A 677 7.75 5.90 15.09
CA ARG A 677 7.13 4.91 15.98
C ARG A 677 6.44 3.78 15.20
N SER A 678 6.07 2.74 15.94
CA SER A 678 5.30 1.59 15.47
C SER A 678 3.92 1.61 16.11
N VAL A 679 2.87 1.32 15.35
CA VAL A 679 1.47 1.65 15.69
C VAL A 679 0.57 0.42 15.51
N GLY A 680 -0.25 0.10 16.51
CA GLY A 680 -1.23 -1.00 16.45
C GLY A 680 -2.62 -0.53 15.99
N PHE A 681 -3.47 -1.48 15.57
CA PHE A 681 -4.78 -1.20 14.97
C PHE A 681 -5.67 -0.22 15.76
N GLU A 682 -5.74 -0.35 17.10
CA GLU A 682 -6.55 0.54 17.94
C GLU A 682 -6.16 2.02 17.80
N ASN A 683 -4.86 2.31 17.63
CA ASN A 683 -4.40 3.69 17.41
C ASN A 683 -4.66 4.18 15.98
N TRP A 684 -4.78 3.28 14.99
CA TRP A 684 -5.27 3.66 13.65
C TRP A 684 -6.75 4.05 13.72
N ILE A 685 -7.56 3.28 14.45
CA ILE A 685 -8.96 3.60 14.75
C ILE A 685 -9.09 4.96 15.48
N GLU A 686 -8.29 5.17 16.53
CA GLU A 686 -8.24 6.42 17.31
C GLU A 686 -7.94 7.65 16.43
N VAL A 687 -6.89 7.58 15.60
CA VAL A 687 -6.50 8.70 14.72
C VAL A 687 -7.49 8.89 13.56
N LEU A 688 -8.12 7.82 13.07
CA LEU A 688 -9.16 7.91 12.06
C LEU A 688 -10.43 8.57 12.63
N ASN A 689 -10.78 8.28 13.87
CA ASN A 689 -11.88 8.93 14.58
C ASN A 689 -11.61 10.41 14.85
N ASP A 690 -10.39 10.79 15.23
CA ASP A 690 -9.97 12.20 15.32
C ASP A 690 -10.08 12.91 13.96
N ALA A 691 -9.65 12.25 12.89
CA ALA A 691 -9.72 12.77 11.52
C ALA A 691 -11.18 12.93 11.05
N ALA A 692 -12.06 11.98 11.33
CA ALA A 692 -13.48 12.04 11.00
C ALA A 692 -14.29 12.98 11.94
N LYS A 693 -13.79 13.21 13.16
CA LYS A 693 -14.52 13.79 14.31
C LYS A 693 -15.71 12.94 14.78
N THR A 694 -15.67 11.63 14.59
CA THR A 694 -16.73 10.68 14.96
C THR A 694 -16.19 9.25 15.03
N THR A 695 -16.78 8.38 15.86
CA THR A 695 -16.35 6.96 16.01
C THR A 695 -16.67 6.10 14.78
N PHE A 696 -17.62 6.55 13.96
CA PHE A 696 -18.18 5.77 12.86
C PHE A 696 -17.14 5.36 11.81
N ALA A 697 -16.07 6.15 11.64
CA ALA A 697 -14.98 5.85 10.71
C ALA A 697 -14.15 4.66 11.19
N GLY A 698 -13.85 4.62 12.50
CA GLY A 698 -13.24 3.48 13.18
C GLY A 698 -14.13 2.25 13.21
N ASP A 699 -15.43 2.42 13.47
CA ASP A 699 -16.43 1.34 13.41
C ASP A 699 -16.47 0.70 12.00
N MET A 700 -16.46 1.53 10.96
CA MET A 700 -16.37 1.09 9.57
C MET A 700 -15.06 0.34 9.29
N LEU A 701 -13.90 0.95 9.61
CA LEU A 701 -12.59 0.31 9.41
C LEU A 701 -12.54 -1.06 10.09
N ASN A 702 -12.94 -1.13 11.37
CA ASN A 702 -13.02 -2.37 12.15
C ASN A 702 -13.89 -3.43 11.46
N SER A 703 -15.11 -3.07 11.07
CA SER A 703 -16.06 -4.02 10.47
C SER A 703 -15.59 -4.64 9.14
N TYR A 704 -14.70 -3.97 8.39
CA TYR A 704 -14.15 -4.49 7.15
C TYR A 704 -12.77 -5.16 7.30
N PHE A 705 -11.99 -4.80 8.32
CA PHE A 705 -10.65 -5.34 8.53
C PHE A 705 -10.61 -6.58 9.43
N SER A 706 -11.45 -6.62 10.48
CA SER A 706 -11.42 -7.65 11.53
C SER A 706 -12.17 -8.94 11.20
N GLN A 707 -12.87 -8.99 10.06
CA GLN A 707 -13.60 -10.17 9.59
C GLN A 707 -13.38 -10.44 8.08
N PRO A 708 -13.50 -11.70 7.63
CA PRO A 708 -13.32 -12.05 6.23
C PRO A 708 -14.55 -11.62 5.43
N GLY A 709 -14.56 -11.85 4.11
CA GLY A 709 -15.79 -11.70 3.34
C GLY A 709 -16.25 -10.25 3.14
N TYR A 710 -17.54 -10.12 2.85
CA TYR A 710 -18.22 -8.86 2.55
C TYR A 710 -19.74 -8.94 2.78
N PRO A 711 -20.44 -7.80 2.91
CA PRO A 711 -21.89 -7.76 2.94
C PRO A 711 -22.51 -7.89 1.54
N LEU A 712 -23.54 -8.73 1.44
CA LEU A 712 -24.60 -8.66 0.44
C LEU A 712 -25.73 -7.80 1.01
N VAL A 713 -25.99 -6.65 0.40
CA VAL A 713 -27.11 -5.76 0.72
C VAL A 713 -28.34 -6.16 -0.09
N LEU A 714 -29.47 -6.28 0.60
CA LEU A 714 -30.79 -6.61 0.04
C LEU A 714 -31.70 -5.39 0.20
N VAL A 715 -32.11 -4.81 -0.93
CA VAL A 715 -32.89 -3.56 -1.02
C VAL A 715 -34.33 -3.88 -1.44
N ASP A 716 -35.22 -4.06 -0.46
CA ASP A 716 -36.66 -4.22 -0.73
C ASP A 716 -37.34 -2.86 -0.83
N PHE A 717 -37.34 -2.32 -2.06
CA PHE A 717 -38.11 -1.14 -2.42
C PHE A 717 -39.42 -1.51 -3.12
N LYS A 718 -40.51 -0.83 -2.74
CA LYS A 718 -41.80 -0.83 -3.46
C LYS A 718 -42.37 0.61 -3.40
N PRO A 719 -42.89 1.19 -4.49
CA PRO A 719 -43.37 2.57 -4.51
C PRO A 719 -44.38 2.89 -3.38
N HIS A 720 -44.18 4.02 -2.71
CA HIS A 720 -44.99 4.47 -1.57
C HIS A 720 -45.06 3.50 -0.37
N LYS A 721 -44.05 2.62 -0.23
CA LYS A 721 -43.81 1.83 1.00
C LYS A 721 -42.48 2.25 1.65
N PRO A 722 -42.31 2.01 2.97
CA PRO A 722 -41.01 2.15 3.61
C PRO A 722 -39.97 1.32 2.88
N LEU A 723 -38.78 1.87 2.70
CA LEU A 723 -37.67 1.21 2.03
C LEU A 723 -36.99 0.30 3.07
N ARG A 724 -37.00 -1.02 2.85
CA ARG A 724 -36.35 -1.98 3.77
C ARG A 724 -34.99 -2.37 3.21
N ILE A 725 -33.95 -2.21 4.02
CA ILE A 725 -32.57 -2.52 3.66
C ILE A 725 -32.06 -3.54 4.68
N SER A 726 -31.56 -4.68 4.21
CA SER A 726 -30.94 -5.68 5.08
C SER A 726 -29.61 -6.13 4.52
N GLN A 727 -28.76 -6.73 5.34
CA GLN A 727 -27.51 -7.34 4.90
C GLN A 727 -27.46 -8.83 5.22
N ARG A 728 -26.58 -9.53 4.52
CA ARG A 728 -26.12 -10.90 4.84
C ARG A 728 -24.62 -10.97 4.60
N HIS A 729 -23.91 -11.73 5.42
CA HIS A 729 -22.48 -11.92 5.25
C HIS A 729 -22.21 -13.01 4.20
N ILE A 730 -21.36 -12.70 3.23
CA ILE A 730 -20.90 -13.62 2.19
C ILE A 730 -19.50 -14.13 2.53
N LEU A 731 -19.35 -15.46 2.64
CA LEU A 731 -18.09 -16.13 2.91
C LEU A 731 -17.75 -17.08 1.76
N GLY A 732 -16.87 -16.60 0.88
CA GLY A 732 -16.39 -17.34 -0.27
C GLY A 732 -17.52 -17.72 -1.22
N ASP A 733 -17.61 -19.02 -1.53
CA ASP A 733 -18.60 -19.52 -2.48
C ASP A 733 -20.04 -19.60 -1.93
N SER A 734 -20.25 -19.55 -0.61
CA SER A 734 -21.58 -19.64 0.01
C SER A 734 -22.21 -18.26 0.23
N PRO A 735 -23.39 -17.97 -0.35
CA PRO A 735 -24.15 -16.75 -0.04
C PRO A 735 -24.99 -16.86 1.24
N PHE A 736 -24.90 -17.99 1.94
CA PHE A 736 -25.53 -18.24 3.23
C PHE A 736 -24.42 -18.58 4.23
N SER A 737 -24.05 -17.61 5.07
CA SER A 737 -23.39 -17.88 6.35
C SER A 737 -24.45 -18.05 7.44
N ASP A 738 -24.06 -18.59 8.60
CA ASP A 738 -24.89 -18.49 9.80
C ASP A 738 -24.99 -17.02 10.25
N ASN A 739 -26.09 -16.68 10.95
CA ASN A 739 -26.34 -15.36 11.54
C ASN A 739 -25.43 -15.04 12.76
N SER A 740 -24.31 -15.76 12.93
CA SER A 740 -23.39 -15.64 14.05
C SER A 740 -22.31 -14.57 13.87
N SER A 741 -22.11 -14.06 12.65
CA SER A 741 -21.16 -12.97 12.36
C SER A 741 -21.76 -11.59 12.62
N LEU A 742 -20.91 -10.65 13.04
CA LEU A 742 -21.29 -9.26 13.22
C LEU A 742 -21.65 -8.60 11.86
N PRO A 743 -22.66 -7.72 11.83
CA PRO A 743 -22.97 -6.93 10.64
C PRO A 743 -21.80 -6.01 10.27
N PHE A 744 -21.61 -5.76 8.97
CA PHE A 744 -20.71 -4.72 8.50
C PHE A 744 -21.35 -3.34 8.71
N VAL A 745 -20.56 -2.29 8.93
CA VAL A 745 -21.07 -0.91 8.93
C VAL A 745 -21.07 -0.43 7.48
N VAL A 746 -22.18 -0.67 6.77
CA VAL A 746 -22.25 -0.45 5.33
C VAL A 746 -22.80 0.95 5.03
N PRO A 747 -22.01 1.86 4.46
CA PRO A 747 -22.53 3.12 3.95
C PRO A 747 -23.24 2.89 2.60
N LEU A 748 -24.30 3.62 2.33
CA LEU A 748 -25.08 3.52 1.11
C LEU A 748 -25.55 4.91 0.66
N GLU A 749 -25.07 5.34 -0.51
CA GLU A 749 -25.67 6.39 -1.32
C GLU A 749 -26.86 5.79 -2.10
N ILE A 750 -28.05 6.38 -2.00
CA ILE A 750 -29.29 5.89 -2.60
C ILE A 750 -29.90 6.97 -3.47
N ASP A 751 -29.82 6.78 -4.79
CA ASP A 751 -30.52 7.61 -5.78
C ASP A 751 -31.94 7.08 -6.03
N ASP A 752 -32.88 7.99 -6.31
CA ASP A 752 -34.26 7.66 -6.63
C ASP A 752 -34.75 8.27 -7.94
N SER A 753 -35.82 7.68 -8.48
CA SER A 753 -36.47 8.12 -9.73
C SER A 753 -37.53 9.22 -9.51
N SER A 754 -37.49 9.98 -8.42
CA SER A 754 -38.40 11.12 -8.23
C SER A 754 -38.07 12.25 -9.20
N ALA A 755 -39.01 13.18 -9.41
CA ALA A 755 -38.78 14.36 -10.24
C ALA A 755 -37.70 15.30 -9.69
N GLU A 756 -37.31 15.13 -8.42
CA GLU A 756 -36.26 15.90 -7.75
C GLU A 756 -34.90 15.18 -7.74
N ARG A 757 -34.83 13.90 -8.20
CA ARG A 757 -33.64 13.01 -8.14
C ARG A 757 -32.89 13.14 -6.80
N LYS A 758 -33.58 12.88 -5.68
CA LYS A 758 -33.02 13.06 -4.33
C LYS A 758 -32.13 11.91 -3.91
N THR A 759 -30.82 12.10 -4.04
CA THR A 759 -29.81 11.27 -3.38
C THR A 759 -30.02 11.29 -1.86
N ARG A 760 -30.03 10.11 -1.23
CA ARG A 760 -30.09 9.90 0.22
C ARG A 760 -28.85 9.17 0.69
N PHE A 761 -28.44 9.39 1.94
CA PHE A 761 -27.33 8.65 2.57
C PHE A 761 -27.86 7.82 3.73
N VAL A 762 -27.50 6.54 3.76
CA VAL A 762 -27.94 5.56 4.76
C VAL A 762 -26.72 4.81 5.29
N ILE A 763 -26.67 4.54 6.59
CA ILE A 763 -25.56 3.86 7.26
C ILE A 763 -26.12 2.59 7.92
N LEU A 764 -26.09 1.47 7.19
CA LEU A 764 -26.61 0.19 7.65
C LEU A 764 -25.64 -0.42 8.68
N LYS A 765 -25.85 -0.10 9.96
CA LYS A 765 -25.13 -0.69 11.10
C LYS A 765 -25.69 -2.07 11.51
N GLY A 766 -26.98 -2.31 11.26
CA GLY A 766 -27.70 -3.52 11.67
C GLY A 766 -27.82 -4.58 10.58
N GLN A 767 -28.40 -5.74 10.94
CA GLN A 767 -28.80 -6.77 9.97
C GLN A 767 -30.00 -6.32 9.10
N GLU A 768 -30.87 -5.47 9.63
CA GLU A 768 -31.96 -4.82 8.91
C GLU A 768 -32.17 -3.38 9.42
N GLN A 769 -32.57 -2.48 8.52
CA GLN A 769 -32.95 -1.09 8.73
C GLN A 769 -34.15 -0.74 7.84
N THR A 770 -34.98 0.22 8.25
CA THR A 770 -36.16 0.65 7.49
C THR A 770 -36.19 2.16 7.39
N GLU A 771 -36.26 2.66 6.16
CA GLU A 771 -36.19 4.08 5.79
C GLU A 771 -37.56 4.61 5.35
N GLU A 772 -37.77 5.92 5.53
CA GLU A 772 -39.02 6.60 5.20
C GLU A 772 -39.43 6.45 3.71
N PRO A 773 -40.72 6.24 3.39
CA PRO A 773 -41.19 5.91 2.05
C PRO A 773 -40.68 6.83 0.95
N ILE A 774 -40.36 6.23 -0.20
CA ILE A 774 -39.85 6.96 -1.36
C ILE A 774 -40.95 7.08 -2.43
N ALA A 775 -41.21 8.31 -2.87
CA ALA A 775 -42.15 8.64 -3.94
C ALA A 775 -41.51 8.49 -5.33
N ALA A 776 -40.96 7.30 -5.60
CA ALA A 776 -40.25 6.96 -6.83
C ALA A 776 -40.75 5.65 -7.44
N ASN A 777 -40.42 5.41 -8.71
CA ASN A 777 -40.72 4.18 -9.44
C ASN A 777 -39.63 3.12 -9.27
N TRP A 778 -38.38 3.55 -9.04
CA TRP A 778 -37.23 2.74 -8.71
C TRP A 778 -36.23 3.52 -7.85
N VAL A 779 -35.32 2.79 -7.20
CA VAL A 779 -34.15 3.28 -6.46
C VAL A 779 -32.90 2.50 -6.87
N VAL A 780 -31.73 3.11 -6.72
CA VAL A 780 -30.42 2.46 -6.85
C VAL A 780 -29.58 2.83 -5.63
N ALA A 781 -29.04 1.84 -4.93
CA ALA A 781 -28.04 2.02 -3.88
C ALA A 781 -26.63 1.74 -4.44
N ASP A 782 -25.62 2.47 -3.93
CA ASP A 782 -24.23 2.49 -4.40
C ASP A 782 -24.13 2.69 -5.94
N PRO A 783 -24.75 3.75 -6.53
CA PRO A 783 -24.78 3.93 -7.98
C PRO A 783 -23.38 3.99 -8.62
N LEU A 784 -22.42 4.60 -7.92
CA LEU A 784 -21.01 4.68 -8.33
C LEU A 784 -20.25 3.34 -8.13
N SER A 785 -20.82 2.38 -7.40
CA SER A 785 -20.23 1.08 -7.06
C SER A 785 -18.93 1.19 -6.23
N VAL A 786 -18.87 2.14 -5.30
CA VAL A 786 -17.69 2.45 -4.48
C VAL A 786 -17.69 1.72 -3.12
N THR A 787 -18.86 1.28 -2.66
CA THR A 787 -19.03 0.56 -1.40
C THR A 787 -18.53 -0.88 -1.55
N TYR A 788 -17.74 -1.41 -0.60
CA TYR A 788 -17.28 -2.81 -0.65
C TYR A 788 -18.41 -3.80 -0.29
N SER A 789 -19.35 -3.98 -1.21
CA SER A 789 -20.54 -4.83 -1.07
C SER A 789 -21.01 -5.39 -2.41
N ARG A 790 -21.95 -6.35 -2.36
CA ARG A 790 -22.86 -6.67 -3.49
C ARG A 790 -24.24 -6.13 -3.17
N ILE A 791 -24.95 -5.54 -4.14
CA ILE A 791 -26.29 -4.97 -3.91
C ILE A 791 -27.32 -5.61 -4.82
N VAL A 792 -28.38 -6.15 -4.19
CA VAL A 792 -29.43 -6.92 -4.84
C VAL A 792 -30.80 -6.39 -4.42
N TYR A 793 -31.73 -6.30 -5.36
CA TYR A 793 -32.98 -5.57 -5.19
C TYR A 793 -34.22 -6.48 -5.18
N SER A 794 -35.36 -5.96 -4.72
CA SER A 794 -36.66 -6.59 -4.94
C SER A 794 -36.99 -6.72 -6.44
N VAL A 795 -37.80 -7.73 -6.77
CA VAL A 795 -38.29 -7.93 -8.14
C VAL A 795 -39.09 -6.74 -8.66
N ASP A 796 -39.76 -6.00 -7.77
CA ASP A 796 -40.54 -4.81 -8.12
C ASP A 796 -39.62 -3.63 -8.48
N ASN A 797 -38.53 -3.42 -7.73
CA ASN A 797 -37.54 -2.40 -8.06
C ASN A 797 -36.78 -2.71 -9.36
N TYR A 798 -36.33 -3.96 -9.55
CA TYR A 798 -35.74 -4.38 -10.83
C TYR A 798 -36.71 -4.19 -12.00
N ASN A 799 -38.02 -4.46 -11.82
CA ASN A 799 -39.03 -4.13 -12.84
C ASN A 799 -39.22 -2.61 -13.02
N GLY A 800 -38.94 -1.78 -12.01
CA GLY A 800 -38.91 -0.33 -12.12
C GLY A 800 -37.75 0.15 -13.02
N ILE A 801 -36.53 -0.31 -12.73
CA ILE A 801 -35.33 -0.03 -13.53
C ILE A 801 -35.51 -0.53 -14.98
N ALA A 802 -35.98 -1.77 -15.17
CA ALA A 802 -36.19 -2.35 -16.50
C ALA A 802 -37.26 -1.63 -17.34
N LYS A 803 -38.26 -0.97 -16.71
CA LYS A 803 -39.19 -0.07 -17.43
C LYS A 803 -38.48 1.20 -17.89
N CYS A 804 -37.68 1.81 -17.03
CA CYS A 804 -36.92 3.03 -17.35
C CYS A 804 -35.98 2.79 -18.53
N VAL A 805 -35.14 1.74 -18.47
CA VAL A 805 -34.22 1.38 -19.56
C VAL A 805 -34.93 1.05 -20.89
N ALA A 806 -36.23 0.72 -20.85
CA ALA A 806 -37.06 0.49 -22.04
C ALA A 806 -37.82 1.74 -22.54
N ASP A 807 -37.82 2.85 -21.80
CA ASP A 807 -38.47 4.11 -22.15
C ASP A 807 -37.43 5.12 -22.66
N GLN A 808 -37.60 5.58 -23.90
CA GLN A 808 -36.70 6.54 -24.54
C GLN A 808 -36.65 7.91 -23.82
N ASN A 809 -37.60 8.19 -22.92
CA ASN A 809 -37.66 9.41 -22.12
C ASN A 809 -36.99 9.26 -20.75
N CYS A 810 -36.56 8.06 -20.36
CA CYS A 810 -35.98 7.80 -19.04
C CYS A 810 -34.46 7.61 -19.13
N GLU A 811 -33.73 8.70 -18.90
CA GLU A 811 -32.27 8.69 -18.84
C GLU A 811 -31.78 7.90 -17.61
N PHE A 812 -31.21 6.72 -17.86
CA PHE A 812 -30.59 5.85 -16.86
C PHE A 812 -29.10 5.66 -17.23
N PRO A 813 -28.12 5.91 -16.32
CA PRO A 813 -26.71 5.82 -16.68
C PRO A 813 -26.27 4.38 -17.00
N GLU A 814 -25.63 4.19 -18.16
CA GLU A 814 -25.21 2.87 -18.66
C GLU A 814 -24.31 2.12 -17.65
N LYS A 815 -23.32 2.82 -17.08
CA LYS A 815 -22.38 2.24 -16.09
C LYS A 815 -23.06 1.84 -14.77
N VAL A 816 -24.12 2.54 -14.37
CA VAL A 816 -24.95 2.14 -13.21
C VAL A 816 -25.73 0.86 -13.56
N LEU A 817 -26.22 0.74 -14.79
CA LEU A 817 -26.91 -0.46 -15.25
C LEU A 817 -25.97 -1.67 -15.33
N GLU A 818 -24.73 -1.49 -15.79
CA GLU A 818 -23.70 -2.54 -15.75
C GLU A 818 -23.46 -3.07 -14.33
N ASN A 819 -23.33 -2.18 -13.34
CA ASN A 819 -23.16 -2.56 -11.93
C ASN A 819 -24.39 -3.34 -11.41
N VAL A 820 -25.59 -2.80 -11.60
CA VAL A 820 -26.86 -3.41 -11.15
C VAL A 820 -27.13 -4.78 -11.81
N VAL A 821 -26.82 -4.93 -13.11
CA VAL A 821 -26.96 -6.19 -13.83
C VAL A 821 -25.84 -7.18 -13.47
N GLY A 822 -24.62 -6.70 -13.19
CA GLY A 822 -23.51 -7.53 -12.71
C GLY A 822 -23.84 -8.22 -11.39
N ASP A 823 -24.33 -7.45 -10.40
CA ASP A 823 -24.70 -7.99 -9.08
C ASP A 823 -25.96 -8.86 -9.15
N PHE A 824 -26.96 -8.49 -9.97
CA PHE A 824 -28.09 -9.37 -10.30
C PHE A 824 -27.61 -10.72 -10.88
N CYS A 825 -26.68 -10.69 -11.83
CA CYS A 825 -26.17 -11.90 -12.47
C CYS A 825 -25.38 -12.77 -11.51
N TRP A 826 -24.56 -12.18 -10.64
CA TRP A 826 -23.89 -12.89 -9.55
C TRP A 826 -24.92 -13.56 -8.62
N ALA A 827 -25.92 -12.82 -8.18
CA ALA A 827 -26.96 -13.30 -7.27
C ALA A 827 -27.82 -14.43 -7.87
N LEU A 828 -28.14 -14.35 -9.17
CA LEU A 828 -28.85 -15.40 -9.90
C LEU A 828 -28.01 -16.68 -10.00
N LEU A 829 -26.73 -16.56 -10.39
CA LEU A 829 -25.82 -17.71 -10.53
C LEU A 829 -25.42 -18.33 -9.18
N LYS A 830 -25.63 -17.61 -8.08
CA LYS A 830 -25.43 -18.05 -6.69
C LYS A 830 -26.70 -18.56 -5.99
N ASP A 831 -27.85 -18.55 -6.66
CA ASP A 831 -29.17 -18.93 -6.12
C ASP A 831 -29.58 -18.15 -4.85
N VAL A 832 -29.28 -16.84 -4.84
CA VAL A 832 -29.62 -15.90 -3.75
C VAL A 832 -31.12 -15.59 -3.71
N PHE A 833 -31.80 -15.64 -4.87
CA PHE A 833 -33.17 -15.17 -5.03
C PHE A 833 -34.22 -16.15 -4.55
N THR A 834 -34.95 -15.77 -3.50
CA THR A 834 -36.23 -16.38 -3.12
C THR A 834 -37.39 -15.75 -3.92
N THR A 835 -38.46 -16.50 -4.13
CA THR A 835 -39.72 -15.99 -4.73
C THR A 835 -40.92 -16.47 -3.94
N SER A 836 -41.86 -15.57 -3.64
CA SER A 836 -43.20 -15.95 -3.17
C SER A 836 -44.13 -16.31 -4.36
N PRO A 837 -45.28 -16.98 -4.13
CA PRO A 837 -46.24 -17.26 -5.19
C PRO A 837 -46.82 -16.01 -5.89
N GLY A 838 -46.88 -14.86 -5.20
CA GLY A 838 -47.36 -13.61 -5.77
C GLY A 838 -46.37 -12.95 -6.74
N GLU A 839 -45.08 -13.22 -6.58
CA GLU A 839 -44.00 -12.57 -7.33
C GLU A 839 -43.63 -13.29 -8.64
N VAL A 840 -44.12 -14.52 -8.84
CA VAL A 840 -43.84 -15.38 -10.00
C VAL A 840 -44.00 -14.64 -11.34
N GLN A 841 -45.02 -13.79 -11.47
CA GLN A 841 -45.27 -13.03 -12.70
C GLN A 841 -44.34 -11.82 -12.86
N SER A 842 -44.04 -11.10 -11.77
CA SER A 842 -43.03 -10.03 -11.77
C SER A 842 -41.65 -10.56 -12.13
N TRP A 843 -41.30 -11.74 -11.63
CA TRP A 843 -40.04 -12.42 -11.96
C TRP A 843 -39.99 -12.84 -13.42
N LYS A 844 -41.01 -13.52 -13.94
CA LYS A 844 -41.06 -13.89 -15.38
C LYS A 844 -40.89 -12.68 -16.28
N LYS A 845 -41.65 -11.60 -16.02
CA LYS A 845 -41.55 -10.35 -16.79
C LYS A 845 -40.13 -9.77 -16.81
N LEU A 846 -39.46 -9.73 -15.65
CA LEU A 846 -38.08 -9.24 -15.53
C LEU A 846 -37.11 -10.12 -16.33
N LEU A 847 -37.15 -11.44 -16.14
CA LEU A 847 -36.23 -12.35 -16.81
C LEU A 847 -36.42 -12.35 -18.34
N THR A 848 -37.66 -12.19 -18.84
CA THR A 848 -37.93 -12.00 -20.27
C THR A 848 -37.35 -10.68 -20.80
N SER A 849 -37.52 -9.58 -20.05
CA SER A 849 -36.96 -8.27 -20.41
C SER A 849 -35.42 -8.29 -20.49
N LEU A 850 -34.75 -8.87 -19.50
CA LEU A 850 -33.29 -9.00 -19.47
C LEU A 850 -32.74 -9.93 -20.57
N ALA A 851 -33.42 -11.03 -20.87
CA ALA A 851 -33.02 -11.92 -21.97
C ALA A 851 -33.13 -11.23 -23.34
N ALA A 852 -34.17 -10.41 -23.54
CA ALA A 852 -34.41 -9.66 -24.76
C ALA A 852 -33.43 -8.48 -24.95
N SER A 853 -33.11 -7.74 -23.88
CA SER A 853 -32.21 -6.58 -23.94
C SER A 853 -30.74 -6.95 -24.20
N LYS A 854 -30.33 -8.17 -23.86
CA LYS A 854 -28.95 -8.70 -23.98
C LYS A 854 -27.90 -7.99 -23.10
N VAL A 855 -28.32 -7.11 -22.18
CA VAL A 855 -27.41 -6.46 -21.21
C VAL A 855 -26.74 -7.50 -20.31
N ALA A 856 -27.46 -8.56 -19.95
CA ALA A 856 -26.88 -9.74 -19.31
C ALA A 856 -26.27 -10.69 -20.37
N SER A 857 -25.02 -11.11 -20.13
CA SER A 857 -24.23 -11.94 -21.06
C SER A 857 -23.63 -13.18 -20.36
N GLY A 858 -22.80 -13.94 -21.09
CA GLY A 858 -22.11 -15.12 -20.57
C GLY A 858 -23.02 -16.17 -19.96
N ASP A 859 -22.61 -16.73 -18.82
CA ASP A 859 -23.32 -17.81 -18.14
C ASP A 859 -24.65 -17.32 -17.50
N CYS A 860 -24.72 -16.04 -17.10
CA CYS A 860 -25.97 -15.40 -16.67
C CYS A 860 -26.97 -15.29 -17.82
N GLY A 861 -26.53 -14.79 -18.98
CA GLY A 861 -27.34 -14.75 -20.20
C GLY A 861 -27.84 -16.13 -20.63
N CYS A 862 -27.02 -17.17 -20.46
CA CYS A 862 -27.44 -18.56 -20.66
C CYS A 862 -28.57 -18.98 -19.68
N CYS A 863 -28.46 -18.69 -18.38
CA CYS A 863 -29.55 -19.00 -17.43
C CYS A 863 -30.83 -18.20 -17.72
N LEU A 864 -30.72 -16.96 -18.19
CA LEU A 864 -31.87 -16.16 -18.63
C LEU A 864 -32.55 -16.76 -19.87
N ASP A 865 -31.80 -17.23 -20.86
CA ASP A 865 -32.40 -17.92 -22.01
C ASP A 865 -33.01 -19.27 -21.63
N VAL A 866 -32.40 -20.03 -20.71
CA VAL A 866 -32.99 -21.27 -20.15
C VAL A 866 -34.33 -20.98 -19.47
N ALA A 867 -34.42 -19.92 -18.67
CA ALA A 867 -35.67 -19.48 -18.03
C ALA A 867 -36.75 -19.12 -19.05
N ASN A 868 -36.38 -18.44 -20.13
CA ASN A 868 -37.29 -18.03 -21.20
C ASN A 868 -37.52 -19.08 -22.29
N ARG A 869 -36.91 -20.27 -22.18
CA ARG A 869 -36.97 -21.37 -23.17
C ARG A 869 -36.40 -20.99 -24.55
N ASN A 870 -35.49 -20.01 -24.61
CA ASN A 870 -34.81 -19.53 -25.82
C ASN A 870 -33.67 -20.47 -26.25
N SER A 871 -33.39 -20.54 -27.55
CA SER A 871 -32.37 -21.43 -28.13
C SER A 871 -31.05 -20.72 -28.50
N ARG A 872 -30.37 -20.09 -27.53
CA ARG A 872 -28.95 -19.70 -27.69
C ARG A 872 -28.02 -20.88 -27.35
N TYR A 873 -26.75 -20.76 -27.74
CA TYR A 873 -25.72 -21.78 -27.52
C TYR A 873 -25.26 -21.81 -26.05
N CYS A 874 -26.04 -22.48 -25.20
CA CYS A 874 -25.63 -22.85 -23.85
C CYS A 874 -24.78 -24.14 -23.86
N LYS A 875 -23.71 -24.20 -23.07
CA LYS A 875 -23.04 -25.47 -22.73
C LYS A 875 -23.98 -26.31 -21.85
N TRP A 876 -24.06 -27.62 -22.08
CA TRP A 876 -25.00 -28.49 -21.34
C TRP A 876 -24.80 -28.44 -19.82
N THR A 877 -23.55 -28.27 -19.38
CA THR A 877 -23.16 -28.12 -17.97
C THR A 877 -23.79 -26.90 -17.30
N TRP A 878 -24.01 -25.83 -18.06
CA TRP A 878 -24.69 -24.64 -17.57
C TRP A 878 -26.21 -24.81 -17.60
N VAL A 879 -26.78 -25.48 -18.61
CA VAL A 879 -28.23 -25.80 -18.60
C VAL A 879 -28.60 -26.60 -17.34
N ASP A 880 -27.80 -27.60 -16.97
CA ASP A 880 -27.98 -28.39 -15.73
C ASP A 880 -27.82 -27.55 -14.45
N ARG A 881 -26.88 -26.60 -14.40
CA ARG A 881 -26.76 -25.63 -13.28
C ARG A 881 -27.97 -24.69 -13.21
N CYS A 882 -28.36 -24.06 -14.32
CA CYS A 882 -29.46 -23.11 -14.37
C CYS A 882 -30.80 -23.75 -13.94
N GLN A 883 -31.03 -25.03 -14.29
CA GLN A 883 -32.22 -25.79 -13.88
C GLN A 883 -32.25 -26.13 -12.38
N LYS A 884 -31.14 -25.94 -11.64
CA LYS A 884 -31.06 -26.16 -10.19
C LYS A 884 -31.21 -24.88 -9.36
N ILE A 885 -31.18 -23.71 -10.00
CA ILE A 885 -31.46 -22.42 -9.37
C ILE A 885 -32.93 -22.43 -8.89
N SER A 886 -33.15 -22.27 -7.59
CA SER A 886 -34.45 -22.34 -6.90
C SER A 886 -35.47 -21.35 -7.46
N LEU A 887 -35.05 -20.13 -7.79
CA LEU A 887 -35.89 -19.16 -8.51
C LEU A 887 -36.38 -19.75 -9.84
N LEU A 888 -35.46 -20.15 -10.72
CA LEU A 888 -35.81 -20.59 -12.08
C LEU A 888 -36.66 -21.86 -12.06
N LYS A 889 -36.34 -22.80 -11.16
CA LYS A 889 -37.12 -24.02 -10.93
C LYS A 889 -38.57 -23.71 -10.53
N THR A 890 -38.79 -22.82 -9.56
CA THR A 890 -40.14 -22.40 -9.14
C THR A 890 -40.91 -21.75 -10.29
N LEU A 891 -40.24 -20.95 -11.12
CA LEU A 891 -40.86 -20.35 -12.30
C LEU A 891 -41.23 -21.40 -13.37
N THR A 892 -40.45 -22.46 -13.57
CA THR A 892 -40.81 -23.55 -14.49
C THR A 892 -41.90 -24.48 -13.95
N ASP A 893 -41.85 -24.82 -12.66
CA ASP A 893 -42.82 -25.74 -12.03
C ASP A 893 -44.24 -25.11 -12.01
N SER A 894 -44.32 -23.78 -11.92
CA SER A 894 -45.59 -23.01 -12.01
C SER A 894 -46.36 -23.15 -13.34
N GLU A 895 -45.76 -23.73 -14.38
CA GLU A 895 -46.36 -23.82 -15.73
C GLU A 895 -47.01 -25.18 -16.02
N GLY A 896 -46.92 -26.12 -15.06
CA GLY A 896 -47.52 -27.44 -15.15
C GLY A 896 -46.82 -28.41 -16.13
N PRO A 897 -47.20 -29.69 -16.10
CA PRO A 897 -46.61 -30.69 -16.98
C PRO A 897 -46.97 -30.42 -18.45
N ARG A 898 -45.97 -30.59 -19.34
CA ARG A 898 -46.16 -30.43 -20.80
C ARG A 898 -47.36 -31.26 -21.28
N ARG A 899 -48.35 -30.62 -21.92
CA ARG A 899 -49.17 -31.31 -22.92
C ARG A 899 -48.23 -31.84 -24.00
N GLY A 900 -48.01 -33.15 -24.00
CA GLY A 900 -47.04 -33.78 -24.89
C GLY A 900 -47.44 -33.61 -26.35
N ARG A 901 -46.66 -32.85 -27.12
CA ARG A 901 -46.47 -33.21 -28.53
C ARG A 901 -45.75 -34.55 -28.53
N GLY A 902 -46.46 -35.60 -28.92
CA GLY A 902 -45.88 -36.93 -29.05
C GLY A 902 -44.71 -36.93 -30.03
N ARG A 903 -43.77 -37.87 -29.84
CA ARG A 903 -42.76 -38.13 -30.86
C ARG A 903 -43.44 -38.69 -32.11
N ASN A 904 -43.20 -38.02 -33.23
CA ASN A 904 -43.05 -38.57 -34.58
C ASN A 904 -41.91 -37.77 -35.23
#